data_AF-A0A0X8G660-F1
#
_entry.id   AF-A0A0X8G660-F1
#
_cell.length_a   1.000
_cell.length_b   1.000
_cell.length_c   1.000
_cell.angle_alpha   90.00
_cell.angle_beta   90.00
_cell.angle_gamma   90.00
#
_symmetry.space_group_name_H-M   'P 1'
#
loop_
_entity.id
_entity.type
_entity.pdbx_description
1 polymer ?
#
loop_
_entity_poly.entity_id
_entity_poly.type
_entity_poly.pdbx_seq_one_letter_code
_entity_poly.pdbx_strand_id
1 'polypeptide(L)'
;MKKIITVFLSYVLTITLLQAHNINATLPVQKITIYWDSSLSMQGKDVAKELNFLTNYFKNVPNAKVELIVFSNSIDLQKYFTIENANWSQLKETLLKINYDGVAYFDVLLEHKKSDIVFLFTDGIETLDRLTLNTNTVTHIINSSEKANFRVLIKQSHLTKGKYINLRKIDVKKALSMLNIKDVKKVELTINSTHKEPENAFTKEVSTDEVSGIVYSSDGALVGATIVVNGNSAGAITNEKGEFKINAKQGDILTISYLGKLTKEIVVGESPLIEILLSNDENELEEVVVKGARKEETIDVGYGKTAKKKLGYAVQSIGGDDLPEGRDDNISIHGKFSGVRHYGQNDDISQMVFRANSILLNVFPLIIIDGTPVRRSSSVGRGTELTNFINPNNIDKITILKGLAATNRWGSEGSNGVILISTKSSLAGKKSKNSENTALVKNNDFTENLSLISTTVNEKYIEELKEFQTLNEVYAHYLKQRINYLNNPLYFVNISDFILQYGNKELASKILLNCLEINVDNIEVLRLIAYKYEQQQDFFLAKQIFEKIAKLKPRDAQAYRDLALIYQETGYNQKALDIYKKIQNNGYLGVDFSGIQKVVTNEMRGLLLKHKKELDISGVLDNYLKEMDYDARIVFEYNDNEAEFELQFVNPQKKFFSWSHTKLANEIRLYEEKTQGFNTEEFLLIDAAKGEWQINIESKVQQSKAPVILKYTVYKNYGKTNETKETKLLILDNIKEKQLLGKIII
;
A
#
# COMPACT_ATOMS: atom_id res chain seq x y z
N MET A 1 56.90 -38.11 62.19
CA MET A 1 55.69 -38.78 61.65
C MET A 1 54.37 -38.24 62.19
N LYS A 2 54.13 -38.19 63.51
CA LYS A 2 52.83 -37.69 64.06
C LYS A 2 52.43 -36.28 63.60
N LYS A 3 53.35 -35.31 63.53
CA LYS A 3 53.05 -33.93 63.06
C LYS A 3 52.64 -33.85 61.58
N ILE A 4 53.14 -34.73 60.72
CA ILE A 4 52.82 -34.74 59.28
C ILE A 4 51.42 -35.32 59.06
N ILE A 5 51.04 -36.33 59.84
CA ILE A 5 49.71 -36.95 59.80
C ILE A 5 48.63 -35.97 60.29
N THR A 6 48.91 -35.17 61.32
CA THR A 6 47.95 -34.16 61.81
C THR A 6 47.72 -33.03 60.82
N VAL A 7 48.76 -32.56 60.11
CA VAL A 7 48.63 -31.53 59.08
C VAL A 7 47.88 -32.09 57.87
N PHE A 8 48.15 -33.35 57.47
CA PHE A 8 47.46 -33.98 56.34
C PHE A 8 45.97 -34.26 56.65
N LEU A 9 45.64 -34.71 57.87
CA LEU A 9 44.25 -34.88 58.28
C LEU A 9 43.52 -33.54 58.39
N SER A 10 44.15 -32.47 58.91
CA SER A 10 43.55 -31.13 58.92
C SER A 10 43.30 -30.63 57.49
N TYR A 11 44.24 -30.85 56.56
CA TYR A 11 44.10 -30.42 55.17
C TYR A 11 42.99 -31.17 54.43
N VAL A 12 42.91 -32.50 54.63
CA VAL A 12 41.85 -33.35 54.07
C VAL A 12 40.49 -33.01 54.68
N LEU A 13 40.42 -32.72 55.99
CA LEU A 13 39.20 -32.30 56.69
C LEU A 13 38.75 -30.91 56.22
N THR A 14 39.67 -29.96 55.99
CA THR A 14 39.32 -28.66 55.41
C THR A 14 38.87 -28.77 53.96
N ILE A 15 39.45 -29.66 53.14
CA ILE A 15 39.01 -29.87 51.75
C ILE A 15 37.64 -30.56 51.71
N THR A 16 37.37 -31.52 52.59
CA THR A 16 36.04 -32.15 52.70
C THR A 16 34.99 -31.21 53.29
N LEU A 17 35.34 -30.31 54.22
CA LEU A 17 34.46 -29.24 54.69
C LEU A 17 34.23 -28.16 53.63
N LEU A 18 35.22 -27.80 52.80
CA LEU A 18 35.06 -26.86 51.69
C LEU A 18 34.20 -27.46 50.56
N GLN A 19 34.33 -28.76 50.30
CA GLN A 19 33.45 -29.50 49.39
C GLN A 19 32.04 -29.66 49.97
N ALA A 20 31.87 -29.84 51.28
CA ALA A 20 30.56 -29.90 51.93
C ALA A 20 29.86 -28.52 51.99
N HIS A 21 30.60 -27.42 52.14
CA HIS A 21 30.04 -26.06 52.12
C HIS A 21 29.62 -25.59 50.70
N ASN A 22 30.22 -26.16 49.65
CA ASN A 22 29.85 -25.85 48.26
C ASN A 22 28.68 -26.69 47.70
N ILE A 23 28.09 -27.60 48.49
CA ILE A 23 26.92 -28.40 48.06
C ILE A 23 25.59 -27.64 48.25
N ASN A 24 25.60 -26.52 49.00
CA ASN A 24 24.41 -25.69 49.25
C ASN A 24 24.52 -24.26 48.70
N ALA A 25 25.42 -24.00 47.74
CA ALA A 25 25.32 -22.76 46.97
C ALA A 25 24.05 -22.88 46.09
N THR A 26 22.96 -22.25 46.53
CA THR A 26 21.76 -22.10 45.70
C THR A 26 22.18 -21.45 44.40
N LEU A 27 22.00 -22.15 43.27
CA LEU A 27 22.19 -21.57 41.95
C LEU A 27 21.44 -20.23 41.92
N PRO A 28 22.05 -19.16 41.38
CA PRO A 28 21.40 -17.86 41.32
C PRO A 28 20.05 -18.03 40.62
N VAL A 29 18.99 -17.50 41.23
CA VAL A 29 17.63 -17.60 40.70
C VAL A 29 17.60 -16.94 39.33
N GLN A 30 17.46 -17.76 38.29
CA GLN A 30 17.47 -17.28 36.92
C GLN A 30 16.19 -16.52 36.61
N LYS A 31 16.31 -15.34 35.99
CA LYS A 31 15.19 -14.57 35.46
C LYS A 31 14.98 -14.94 34.00
N ILE A 32 13.83 -15.53 33.70
CA ILE A 32 13.49 -16.05 32.38
C ILE A 32 12.30 -15.27 31.85
N THR A 33 12.37 -14.78 30.61
CA THR A 33 11.18 -14.35 29.88
C THR A 33 10.79 -15.43 28.88
N ILE A 34 9.52 -15.83 28.88
CA ILE A 34 8.94 -16.71 27.87
C ILE A 34 8.00 -15.87 27.02
N TYR A 35 8.38 -15.66 25.77
CA TYR A 35 7.49 -15.18 24.75
C TYR A 35 6.78 -16.35 24.10
N TRP A 36 5.45 -16.35 24.18
CA TRP A 36 4.59 -17.37 23.62
C TRP A 36 3.74 -16.77 22.51
N ASP A 37 4.09 -17.10 21.28
CA ASP A 37 3.31 -16.70 20.11
C ASP A 37 1.97 -17.44 20.11
N SER A 38 0.90 -16.68 20.28
CA SER A 38 -0.51 -17.10 20.25
C SER A 38 -1.20 -16.74 18.94
N SER A 39 -0.47 -16.37 17.89
CA SER A 39 -1.07 -16.15 16.58
C SER A 39 -1.70 -17.42 16.01
N LEU A 40 -2.64 -17.24 15.07
CA LEU A 40 -3.40 -18.33 14.46
C LEU A 40 -2.51 -19.31 13.68
N SER A 41 -1.40 -18.84 13.09
CA SER A 41 -0.42 -19.71 12.42
C SER A 41 0.21 -20.76 13.37
N MET A 42 0.24 -20.47 14.67
CA MET A 42 0.74 -21.37 15.71
C MET A 42 -0.26 -22.46 16.13
N GLN A 43 -1.51 -22.44 15.64
CA GLN A 43 -2.55 -23.41 16.04
C GLN A 43 -2.15 -24.88 15.77
N GLY A 44 -1.32 -25.14 14.76
CA GLY A 44 -0.88 -26.49 14.36
C GLY A 44 0.40 -27.00 15.06
N LYS A 45 0.93 -26.28 16.06
CA LYS A 45 2.20 -26.62 16.72
C LYS A 45 2.07 -27.80 17.70
N ASP A 46 3.19 -28.46 18.00
CA ASP A 46 3.23 -29.54 18.99
C ASP A 46 3.44 -28.99 20.41
N VAL A 47 2.34 -28.50 20.99
CA VAL A 47 2.32 -27.95 22.36
C VAL A 47 2.80 -28.98 23.38
N ALA A 48 2.47 -30.26 23.21
CA ALA A 48 2.89 -31.31 24.13
C ALA A 48 4.42 -31.44 24.18
N LYS A 49 5.09 -31.33 23.03
CA LYS A 49 6.55 -31.37 22.93
C LYS A 49 7.21 -30.11 23.48
N GLU A 50 6.63 -28.94 23.29
CA GLU A 50 7.08 -27.69 23.91
C GLU A 50 6.97 -27.73 25.45
N LEU A 51 5.86 -28.24 25.99
CA LEU A 51 5.68 -28.44 27.43
C LEU A 51 6.62 -29.52 27.98
N ASN A 52 6.93 -30.56 27.20
CA ASN A 52 7.93 -31.56 27.58
C ASN A 52 9.35 -30.96 27.61
N PHE A 53 9.67 -30.07 26.65
CA PHE A 53 10.92 -29.30 26.68
C PHE A 53 11.02 -28.46 27.96
N LEU A 54 10.00 -27.66 28.28
CA LEU A 54 9.97 -26.84 29.52
C LEU A 54 10.02 -27.71 30.78
N THR A 55 9.34 -28.86 30.79
CA THR A 55 9.39 -29.82 31.92
C THR A 55 10.83 -30.24 32.21
N ASN A 56 11.59 -30.59 31.17
CA ASN A 56 12.96 -31.06 31.36
C ASN A 56 13.94 -29.88 31.56
N TYR A 57 13.62 -28.69 31.04
CA TYR A 57 14.35 -27.48 31.37
C TYR A 57 14.27 -27.16 32.87
N PHE A 58 13.06 -27.06 33.45
CA PHE A 58 12.88 -26.73 34.86
C PHE A 58 13.35 -27.82 35.83
N LYS A 59 13.50 -29.08 35.39
CA LYS A 59 14.21 -30.10 36.18
C LYS A 59 15.68 -29.76 36.39
N ASN A 60 16.33 -29.15 35.40
CA ASN A 60 17.73 -28.75 35.46
C ASN A 60 17.91 -27.32 36.00
N VAL A 61 16.86 -26.49 35.92
CA VAL A 61 16.78 -25.16 36.53
C VAL A 61 15.62 -25.14 37.54
N PRO A 62 15.80 -25.76 38.73
CA PRO A 62 14.69 -26.02 39.65
C PRO A 62 14.15 -24.76 40.33
N ASN A 63 14.89 -23.65 40.34
CA ASN A 63 14.48 -22.39 40.96
C ASN A 63 14.65 -21.23 39.95
N ALA A 64 13.55 -20.58 39.57
CA ALA A 64 13.56 -19.51 38.57
C ALA A 64 12.41 -18.51 38.79
N LYS A 65 12.59 -17.27 38.33
CA LYS A 65 11.50 -16.29 38.15
C LYS A 65 11.16 -16.20 36.68
N VAL A 66 9.93 -16.52 36.31
CA VAL A 66 9.48 -16.57 34.91
C VAL A 66 8.48 -15.46 34.66
N GLU A 67 8.73 -14.62 33.67
CA GLU A 67 7.76 -13.73 33.07
C GLU A 67 7.23 -14.40 31.80
N LEU A 68 5.94 -14.74 31.77
CA LEU A 68 5.25 -15.20 30.57
C LEU A 68 4.60 -14.00 29.88
N ILE A 69 4.92 -13.81 28.62
CA ILE A 69 4.28 -12.85 27.72
C ILE A 69 3.69 -13.64 26.55
N VAL A 70 2.37 -13.72 26.49
CA VAL A 70 1.62 -14.30 25.38
C VAL A 70 1.26 -13.16 24.44
N PHE A 71 1.53 -13.32 23.15
CA PHE A 71 1.34 -12.25 22.19
C PHE A 71 0.85 -12.76 20.84
N SER A 72 0.08 -11.91 20.17
CA SER A 72 -0.35 -12.06 18.78
C SER A 72 -0.17 -10.70 18.11
N ASN A 73 -1.27 -9.99 17.80
CA ASN A 73 -1.22 -8.62 17.28
C ASN A 73 -1.05 -7.57 18.39
N SER A 74 -1.24 -7.98 19.65
CA SER A 74 -0.98 -7.24 20.88
C SER A 74 -0.42 -8.21 21.95
N ILE A 75 -0.12 -7.70 23.15
CA ILE A 75 0.18 -8.53 24.31
C ILE A 75 -1.16 -9.04 24.90
N ASP A 76 -1.44 -10.32 24.69
CA ASP A 76 -2.67 -10.98 25.15
C ASP A 76 -2.66 -11.28 26.66
N LEU A 77 -1.48 -11.58 27.20
CA LEU A 77 -1.29 -11.92 28.61
C LEU A 77 0.14 -11.63 29.03
N GLN A 78 0.31 -10.94 30.16
CA GLN A 78 1.59 -10.81 30.85
C GLN A 78 1.44 -11.28 32.30
N LYS A 79 2.19 -12.30 32.71
CA LYS A 79 2.08 -12.89 34.05
C LYS A 79 3.42 -13.38 34.58
N TYR A 80 3.62 -13.21 35.88
CA TYR A 80 4.83 -13.65 36.58
C TYR A 80 4.58 -14.95 37.34
N PHE A 81 5.55 -15.84 37.32
CA PHE A 81 5.55 -17.12 38.00
C PHE A 81 6.87 -17.31 38.76
N THR A 82 6.78 -17.97 39.91
CA THR A 82 7.94 -18.44 40.66
C THR A 82 8.00 -19.95 40.52
N ILE A 83 9.12 -20.46 40.03
CA ILE A 83 9.41 -21.89 39.94
C ILE A 83 10.27 -22.25 41.14
N GLU A 84 9.81 -23.22 41.94
CA GLU A 84 10.52 -23.72 43.11
C GLU A 84 10.56 -25.24 43.07
N ASN A 85 11.73 -25.83 43.30
CA ASN A 85 11.91 -27.29 43.26
C ASN A 85 11.37 -27.94 41.98
N ALA A 86 11.58 -27.28 40.83
CA ALA A 86 11.09 -27.66 39.51
C ALA A 86 9.55 -27.68 39.36
N ASN A 87 8.79 -27.13 40.32
CA ASN A 87 7.35 -27.03 40.24
C ASN A 87 6.95 -25.83 39.37
N TRP A 88 6.44 -26.12 38.18
CA TRP A 88 5.97 -25.13 37.21
C TRP A 88 4.49 -25.36 36.80
N SER A 89 3.71 -26.06 37.64
CA SER A 89 2.32 -26.45 37.34
C SER A 89 1.43 -25.28 36.95
N GLN A 90 1.52 -24.15 37.67
CA GLN A 90 0.72 -22.95 37.38
C GLN A 90 1.04 -22.34 36.00
N LEU A 91 2.32 -22.33 35.62
CA LEU A 91 2.75 -21.89 34.30
C LEU A 91 2.24 -22.86 33.22
N LYS A 92 2.38 -24.18 33.45
CA LYS A 92 1.87 -25.22 32.54
C LYS A 92 0.36 -25.11 32.30
N GLU A 93 -0.43 -24.96 33.36
CA GLU A 93 -1.87 -24.80 33.29
C GLU A 93 -2.27 -23.52 32.55
N THR A 94 -1.49 -22.45 32.68
CA THR A 94 -1.71 -21.19 31.95
C THR A 94 -1.48 -21.41 30.46
N LEU A 95 -0.36 -22.04 30.07
CA LEU A 95 -0.03 -22.31 28.66
C LEU A 95 -1.05 -23.23 27.97
N LEU A 96 -1.62 -24.19 28.70
CA LEU A 96 -2.66 -25.10 28.18
C LEU A 96 -4.00 -24.43 27.88
N LYS A 97 -4.25 -23.23 28.43
CA LYS A 97 -5.51 -22.48 28.25
C LYS A 97 -5.41 -21.39 27.16
N ILE A 98 -4.24 -21.24 26.53
CA ILE A 98 -4.03 -20.23 25.49
C ILE A 98 -4.82 -20.60 24.23
N ASN A 99 -5.64 -19.67 23.76
CA ASN A 99 -6.27 -19.73 22.44
C ASN A 99 -5.32 -19.13 21.41
N TYR A 100 -5.20 -19.78 20.25
CA TYR A 100 -4.40 -19.29 19.13
C TYR A 100 -5.29 -18.45 18.21
N ASP A 101 -5.09 -17.15 18.13
CA ASP A 101 -5.92 -16.23 17.37
C ASP A 101 -5.16 -14.93 17.05
N GLY A 102 -5.55 -14.23 15.99
CA GLY A 102 -4.83 -13.06 15.51
C GLY A 102 -3.57 -13.43 14.73
N VAL A 103 -2.82 -12.41 14.34
CA VAL A 103 -1.56 -12.55 13.57
C VAL A 103 -0.37 -12.17 14.44
N ALA A 104 0.82 -12.67 14.14
CA ALA A 104 2.02 -12.27 14.88
C ALA A 104 2.42 -10.82 14.54
N TYR A 105 2.61 -10.01 15.60
CA TYR A 105 3.22 -8.68 15.56
C TYR A 105 4.41 -8.66 16.54
N PHE A 106 5.63 -8.67 16.02
CA PHE A 106 6.85 -8.91 16.80
C PHE A 106 7.42 -7.67 17.48
N ASP A 107 7.10 -6.47 17.01
CA ASP A 107 7.60 -5.21 17.56
C ASP A 107 7.13 -5.00 19.01
N VAL A 108 6.03 -5.64 19.44
CA VAL A 108 5.60 -5.65 20.85
C VAL A 108 6.64 -6.26 21.79
N LEU A 109 7.60 -7.05 21.26
CA LEU A 109 8.65 -7.71 22.03
C LEU A 109 9.85 -6.78 22.31
N LEU A 110 9.95 -5.62 21.63
CA LEU A 110 11.13 -4.74 21.69
C LEU A 110 11.25 -3.94 22.99
N GLU A 111 10.16 -3.79 23.75
CA GLU A 111 10.12 -2.91 24.93
C GLU A 111 10.63 -3.56 26.24
N HIS A 112 10.89 -4.87 26.26
CA HIS A 112 11.20 -5.60 27.50
C HIS A 112 12.72 -5.77 27.73
N LYS A 113 13.21 -5.39 28.92
CA LYS A 113 14.68 -5.27 29.21
C LYS A 113 15.16 -5.90 30.53
N LYS A 114 14.59 -7.00 31.05
CA LYS A 114 14.92 -7.46 32.43
C LYS A 114 15.07 -8.97 32.68
N SER A 115 15.46 -9.77 31.69
CA SER A 115 15.73 -11.22 31.87
C SER A 115 17.17 -11.60 31.57
N ASP A 116 17.64 -12.67 32.22
CA ASP A 116 18.95 -13.27 31.97
C ASP A 116 18.95 -14.07 30.66
N ILE A 117 17.79 -14.67 30.35
CA ILE A 117 17.56 -15.51 29.18
C ILE A 117 16.12 -15.36 28.69
N VAL A 118 15.94 -15.40 27.38
CA VAL A 118 14.63 -15.35 26.73
C VAL A 118 14.40 -16.65 25.97
N PHE A 119 13.19 -17.20 26.10
CA PHE A 119 12.67 -18.25 25.23
C PHE A 119 11.55 -17.67 24.39
N LEU A 120 11.71 -17.71 23.07
CA LEU A 120 10.68 -17.31 22.10
C LEU A 120 10.13 -18.54 21.40
N PHE A 121 8.87 -18.87 21.67
CA PHE A 121 8.15 -19.97 21.03
C PHE A 121 7.34 -19.41 19.85
N THR A 122 7.83 -19.60 18.61
CA THR A 122 7.24 -19.01 17.40
C THR A 122 7.59 -19.80 16.12
N ASP A 123 6.79 -19.61 15.07
CA ASP A 123 7.07 -20.05 13.71
C ASP A 123 7.79 -19.00 12.86
N GLY A 124 7.87 -17.76 13.33
CA GLY A 124 8.52 -16.64 12.66
C GLY A 124 7.84 -16.19 11.38
N ILE A 125 6.55 -16.49 11.20
CA ILE A 125 5.79 -15.98 10.06
C ILE A 125 5.58 -14.48 10.24
N GLU A 126 6.17 -13.70 9.33
CA GLU A 126 6.17 -12.23 9.35
C GLU A 126 4.92 -11.71 8.62
N THR A 127 3.84 -11.44 9.37
CA THR A 127 2.56 -10.99 8.79
C THR A 127 2.45 -9.47 8.71
N LEU A 128 2.56 -8.76 9.84
CA LEU A 128 2.44 -7.29 9.87
C LEU A 128 3.81 -6.60 9.83
N ASP A 129 4.76 -7.16 10.56
CA ASP A 129 6.10 -6.62 10.74
C ASP A 129 7.17 -7.71 10.63
N ARG A 130 8.43 -7.30 10.77
CA ARG A 130 9.58 -8.21 10.69
C ARG A 130 9.95 -8.69 12.08
N LEU A 131 10.31 -9.95 12.21
CA LEU A 131 10.84 -10.47 13.48
C LEU A 131 12.18 -9.79 13.77
N THR A 132 12.16 -8.85 14.70
CA THR A 132 13.32 -8.12 15.19
C THR A 132 13.42 -8.30 16.69
N LEU A 133 14.57 -8.76 17.17
CA LEU A 133 14.80 -9.03 18.59
C LEU A 133 15.87 -8.13 19.17
N ASN A 134 15.78 -7.87 20.47
CA ASN A 134 16.82 -7.16 21.21
C ASN A 134 18.09 -8.02 21.31
N THR A 135 19.18 -7.55 20.69
CA THR A 135 20.46 -8.28 20.61
C THR A 135 21.26 -8.28 21.92
N ASN A 136 20.83 -7.52 22.93
CA ASN A 136 21.51 -7.45 24.23
C ASN A 136 21.16 -8.61 25.17
N THR A 137 20.11 -9.38 24.86
CA THR A 137 19.65 -10.50 25.69
C THR A 137 19.73 -11.81 24.93
N VAL A 138 20.23 -12.86 25.59
CA VAL A 138 20.31 -14.20 24.99
C VAL A 138 18.91 -14.73 24.70
N THR A 139 18.55 -14.88 23.43
CA THR A 139 17.21 -15.35 23.02
C THR A 139 17.28 -16.68 22.30
N HIS A 140 16.84 -17.74 22.97
CA HIS A 140 16.63 -19.04 22.33
C HIS A 140 15.26 -19.08 21.67
N ILE A 141 15.23 -19.52 20.43
CA ILE A 141 14.01 -19.60 19.62
C ILE A 141 13.62 -21.06 19.51
N ILE A 142 12.42 -21.40 19.96
CA ILE A 142 11.86 -22.74 19.95
C ILE A 142 10.74 -22.78 18.93
N ASN A 143 10.78 -23.79 18.06
CA ASN A 143 9.79 -24.03 17.06
C ASN A 143 9.34 -25.49 17.10
N SER A 144 8.02 -25.70 17.10
CA SER A 144 7.41 -27.02 16.90
C SER A 144 6.36 -27.05 15.79
N SER A 145 6.20 -25.95 15.06
CA SER A 145 5.27 -25.80 13.94
C SER A 145 5.80 -26.46 12.67
N GLU A 146 4.89 -26.94 11.82
CA GLU A 146 5.28 -27.53 10.53
C GLU A 146 5.69 -26.47 9.51
N LYS A 147 4.90 -25.41 9.39
CA LYS A 147 5.20 -24.23 8.58
C LYS A 147 5.95 -23.24 9.46
N ALA A 148 7.10 -22.77 9.01
CA ALA A 148 7.95 -21.84 9.74
C ALA A 148 8.93 -21.11 8.81
N ASN A 149 9.27 -19.87 9.14
CA ASN A 149 10.32 -19.11 8.45
C ASN A 149 11.70 -19.40 9.06
N PHE A 150 12.22 -20.60 8.81
CA PHE A 150 13.47 -21.06 9.43
C PHE A 150 14.67 -20.13 9.18
N ARG A 151 14.74 -19.44 8.03
CA ARG A 151 15.82 -18.49 7.72
C ARG A 151 15.82 -17.34 8.72
N VAL A 152 14.66 -16.75 8.96
CA VAL A 152 14.48 -15.64 9.91
C VAL A 152 14.73 -16.12 11.33
N LEU A 153 14.18 -17.27 11.74
CA LEU A 153 14.39 -17.82 13.08
C LEU A 153 15.87 -18.11 13.38
N ILE A 154 16.59 -18.74 12.45
CA ILE A 154 18.02 -19.02 12.62
C ILE A 154 18.79 -17.70 12.74
N LYS A 155 18.57 -16.77 11.80
CA LYS A 155 19.23 -15.46 11.79
C LYS A 155 19.04 -14.73 13.13
N GLN A 156 17.81 -14.61 13.61
CA GLN A 156 17.49 -13.88 14.84
C GLN A 156 18.05 -14.57 16.09
N SER A 157 18.04 -15.92 16.13
CA SER A 157 18.68 -16.65 17.23
C SER A 157 20.19 -16.41 17.30
N HIS A 158 20.87 -16.27 16.16
CA HIS A 158 22.31 -15.97 16.13
C HIS A 158 22.60 -14.52 16.52
N LEU A 159 21.82 -13.56 16.04
CA LEU A 159 21.97 -12.14 16.38
C LEU A 159 21.82 -11.87 17.88
N THR A 160 20.99 -12.66 18.55
CA THR A 160 20.77 -12.61 19.99
C THR A 160 21.69 -13.55 20.77
N LYS A 161 22.71 -14.15 20.15
CA LYS A 161 23.63 -15.13 20.79
C LYS A 161 22.95 -16.38 21.36
N GLY A 162 21.69 -16.61 21.01
CA GLY A 162 20.92 -17.77 21.43
C GLY A 162 21.07 -18.97 20.48
N LYS A 163 20.06 -19.84 20.49
CA LYS A 163 20.00 -21.07 19.69
C LYS A 163 18.62 -21.20 19.07
N TYR A 164 18.58 -21.61 17.81
CA TYR A 164 17.37 -22.09 17.18
C TYR A 164 17.18 -23.58 17.46
N ILE A 165 16.07 -23.92 18.10
CA ILE A 165 15.67 -25.30 18.47
C ILE A 165 14.42 -25.65 17.67
N ASN A 166 14.59 -26.54 16.68
CA ASN A 166 13.47 -27.09 15.93
C ASN A 166 13.05 -28.44 16.54
N LEU A 167 12.05 -28.41 17.42
CA LEU A 167 11.51 -29.60 18.08
C LEU A 167 10.79 -30.54 17.11
N ARG A 168 10.52 -30.20 15.85
CA ARG A 168 10.06 -31.19 14.86
C ARG A 168 11.21 -32.07 14.34
N LYS A 169 12.46 -31.57 14.39
CA LYS A 169 13.64 -32.25 13.83
C LYS A 169 14.51 -32.93 14.88
N ILE A 170 14.45 -32.50 16.14
CA ILE A 170 15.23 -33.07 17.23
C ILE A 170 14.36 -33.47 18.42
N ASP A 171 14.87 -34.38 19.25
CA ASP A 171 14.25 -34.71 20.53
C ASP A 171 14.60 -33.67 21.62
N VAL A 172 13.88 -33.74 22.73
CA VAL A 172 14.05 -32.81 23.86
C VAL A 172 15.44 -32.93 24.49
N LYS A 173 16.04 -34.12 24.50
CA LYS A 173 17.37 -34.33 25.10
C LYS A 173 18.45 -33.61 24.31
N LYS A 174 18.43 -33.73 22.98
CA LYS A 174 19.31 -32.99 22.08
C LYS A 174 19.05 -31.48 22.14
N ALA A 175 17.79 -31.07 22.28
CA ALA A 175 17.46 -29.65 22.45
C ALA A 175 18.10 -29.06 23.72
N LEU A 176 18.06 -29.77 24.86
CA LEU A 176 18.66 -29.31 26.11
C LEU A 176 20.19 -29.29 26.07
N SER A 177 20.82 -30.27 25.40
CA SER A 177 22.28 -30.27 25.26
C SER A 177 22.78 -29.09 24.44
N MET A 178 22.02 -28.62 23.44
CA MET A 178 22.34 -27.39 22.69
C MET A 178 22.32 -26.12 23.53
N LEU A 179 21.62 -26.14 24.68
CA LEU A 179 21.58 -25.05 25.66
C LEU A 179 22.68 -25.15 26.73
N ASN A 180 23.61 -26.10 26.59
CA ASN A 180 24.62 -26.44 27.60
C ASN A 180 24.01 -26.87 28.95
N ILE A 181 22.78 -27.39 28.95
CA ILE A 181 22.11 -27.91 30.13
C ILE A 181 22.49 -29.39 30.27
N LYS A 182 23.30 -29.71 31.28
CA LYS A 182 23.70 -31.09 31.57
C LYS A 182 22.53 -31.83 32.20
N ASP A 183 22.17 -33.00 31.65
CA ASP A 183 21.26 -33.95 32.29
C ASP A 183 21.78 -34.29 33.71
N VAL A 184 21.00 -34.00 34.74
CA VAL A 184 21.32 -34.37 36.15
C VAL A 184 21.23 -35.89 36.40
N LYS A 185 21.27 -36.73 35.36
CA LYS A 185 21.45 -38.17 35.50
C LYS A 185 22.68 -38.65 34.73
N LYS A 186 23.69 -39.04 35.53
CA LYS A 186 24.96 -39.71 35.19
C LYS A 186 26.16 -38.77 34.97
N VAL A 187 26.73 -38.31 36.09
CA VAL A 187 28.15 -37.96 36.15
C VAL A 187 28.91 -39.24 36.49
N GLU A 188 29.29 -40.01 35.48
CA GLU A 188 30.44 -40.91 35.60
C GLU A 188 31.68 -40.08 35.24
N LEU A 189 32.54 -39.89 36.23
CA LEU A 189 33.84 -39.24 36.10
C LEU A 189 34.76 -40.12 35.25
N THR A 190 34.92 -39.79 33.98
CA THR A 190 36.12 -40.20 33.23
C THR A 190 37.15 -39.09 33.35
N ILE A 191 38.06 -39.27 34.31
CA ILE A 191 39.30 -38.49 34.39
C ILE A 191 40.21 -39.01 33.28
N ASN A 192 40.52 -38.18 32.30
CA ASN A 192 41.76 -38.33 31.56
C ASN A 192 42.53 -37.01 31.66
N SER A 193 43.60 -37.07 32.43
CA SER A 193 44.60 -36.03 32.54
C SER A 193 45.50 -36.09 31.31
N THR A 194 45.74 -34.94 30.69
CA THR A 194 47.10 -34.51 30.35
C THR A 194 47.11 -32.99 30.26
N HIS A 195 47.71 -32.37 31.27
CA HIS A 195 48.13 -30.98 31.23
C HIS A 195 49.32 -30.84 30.27
N LYS A 196 49.26 -29.84 29.39
CA LYS A 196 50.38 -28.92 29.14
C LYS A 196 49.79 -27.53 28.88
N GLU A 197 50.17 -26.60 29.74
CA GLU A 197 49.95 -25.16 29.63
C GLU A 197 51.11 -24.51 28.82
N PRO A 198 51.09 -23.20 28.52
CA PRO A 198 51.22 -22.70 27.16
C PRO A 198 52.58 -22.07 26.87
N GLU A 199 52.99 -22.05 25.61
CA GLU A 199 54.03 -21.14 25.13
C GLU A 199 53.46 -20.25 24.01
N ASN A 200 53.59 -18.95 24.26
CA ASN A 200 53.35 -17.87 23.32
C ASN A 200 54.13 -18.10 22.03
N ALA A 201 53.41 -18.15 20.91
CA ALA A 201 53.91 -17.66 19.64
C ALA A 201 52.85 -16.72 19.08
N PHE A 202 53.12 -15.43 19.22
CA PHE A 202 52.49 -14.37 18.42
C PHE A 202 52.78 -14.68 16.94
N THR A 203 51.86 -15.34 16.25
CA THR A 203 51.72 -15.17 14.81
C THR A 203 50.68 -14.10 14.59
N LYS A 204 51.19 -12.91 14.26
CA LYS A 204 50.44 -11.78 13.73
C LYS A 204 49.75 -12.26 12.44
N GLU A 205 48.50 -12.73 12.54
CA GLU A 205 47.64 -12.82 11.36
C GLU A 205 47.38 -11.38 10.91
N VAL A 206 48.04 -11.04 9.82
CA VAL A 206 47.82 -9.82 9.05
C VAL A 206 46.35 -9.84 8.64
N SER A 207 45.56 -8.88 9.12
CA SER A 207 44.25 -8.61 8.54
C SER A 207 44.49 -8.20 7.09
N THR A 208 44.20 -9.09 6.15
CA THR A 208 44.01 -8.68 4.77
C THR A 208 42.66 -7.97 4.72
N ASP A 209 42.68 -6.68 4.36
CA ASP A 209 41.49 -5.85 4.11
C ASP A 209 40.72 -6.34 2.85
N GLU A 210 40.60 -7.66 2.64
CA GLU A 210 40.04 -8.27 1.42
C GLU A 210 38.53 -8.54 1.61
N VAL A 211 37.71 -7.80 0.87
CA VAL A 211 36.26 -7.94 0.80
C VAL A 211 35.91 -8.84 -0.38
N SER A 212 35.06 -9.84 -0.14
CA SER A 212 34.56 -10.77 -1.17
C SER A 212 33.10 -10.47 -1.48
N GLY A 213 32.63 -10.76 -2.69
CA GLY A 213 31.22 -10.62 -3.01
C GLY A 213 30.78 -11.23 -4.33
N ILE A 214 29.49 -11.12 -4.62
CA ILE A 214 28.88 -11.56 -5.88
C ILE A 214 27.99 -10.46 -6.47
N VAL A 215 28.11 -10.23 -7.78
CA VAL A 215 27.27 -9.28 -8.53
C VAL A 215 26.33 -10.05 -9.46
N TYR A 216 25.06 -9.70 -9.45
CA TYR A 216 24.03 -10.34 -10.28
C TYR A 216 22.98 -9.35 -10.76
N SER A 217 22.16 -9.79 -11.71
CA SER A 217 20.98 -9.07 -12.24
C SER A 217 19.75 -9.97 -12.19
N SER A 218 18.62 -9.51 -12.73
CA SER A 218 17.42 -10.33 -12.95
C SER A 218 17.70 -11.59 -13.77
N ASP A 219 18.71 -11.55 -14.63
CA ASP A 219 18.99 -12.59 -15.63
C ASP A 219 20.10 -13.56 -15.16
N GLY A 220 20.63 -13.38 -13.95
CA GLY A 220 21.67 -14.21 -13.36
C GLY A 220 22.94 -13.44 -12.97
N ALA A 221 23.99 -14.19 -12.63
CA ALA A 221 25.29 -13.64 -12.24
C ALA A 221 25.92 -12.79 -13.36
N LEU A 222 26.49 -11.64 -13.01
CA LEU A 222 27.08 -10.72 -13.97
C LEU A 222 28.58 -10.95 -14.05
N VAL A 223 29.04 -11.46 -15.18
CA VAL A 223 30.46 -11.68 -15.51
C VAL A 223 31.03 -10.38 -16.08
N GLY A 224 32.16 -9.88 -15.57
CA GLY A 224 32.77 -8.66 -16.09
C GLY A 224 32.26 -7.34 -15.48
N ALA A 225 31.50 -7.37 -14.38
CA ALA A 225 31.16 -6.17 -13.62
C ALA A 225 32.41 -5.60 -12.95
N THR A 226 32.56 -4.27 -13.01
CA THR A 226 33.72 -3.55 -12.47
C THR A 226 33.37 -3.02 -11.08
N ILE A 227 34.22 -3.29 -10.10
CA ILE A 227 34.11 -2.79 -8.72
C ILE A 227 35.32 -1.88 -8.47
N VAL A 228 35.08 -0.63 -8.05
CA VAL A 228 36.13 0.34 -7.72
C VAL A 228 35.88 0.92 -6.34
N VAL A 229 36.92 1.09 -5.53
CA VAL A 229 36.82 1.85 -4.27
C VAL A 229 36.88 3.35 -4.60
N ASN A 230 35.85 4.11 -4.23
CA ASN A 230 35.80 5.56 -4.50
C ASN A 230 37.02 6.28 -3.90
N GLY A 231 37.78 6.98 -4.76
CA GLY A 231 39.01 7.69 -4.39
C GLY A 231 40.32 6.89 -4.57
N ASN A 232 40.24 5.62 -4.99
CA ASN A 232 41.40 4.76 -5.28
C ASN A 232 41.39 4.33 -6.76
N SER A 233 42.57 4.05 -7.32
CA SER A 233 42.75 3.58 -8.71
C SER A 233 42.72 2.05 -8.86
N ALA A 234 42.63 1.31 -7.75
CA ALA A 234 42.53 -0.15 -7.77
C ALA A 234 41.05 -0.60 -7.89
N GLY A 235 40.78 -1.52 -8.83
CA GLY A 235 39.47 -2.11 -9.04
C GLY A 235 39.53 -3.63 -9.24
N ALA A 236 38.40 -4.29 -9.09
CA ALA A 236 38.22 -5.73 -9.31
C ALA A 236 37.16 -5.98 -10.39
N ILE A 237 37.23 -7.14 -11.04
CA ILE A 237 36.27 -7.56 -12.07
C ILE A 237 35.65 -8.89 -11.64
N THR A 238 34.34 -9.05 -11.83
CA THR A 238 33.66 -10.31 -11.49
C THR A 238 33.99 -11.46 -12.44
N ASN A 239 34.12 -12.66 -11.89
CA ASN A 239 34.36 -13.91 -12.64
C ASN A 239 33.07 -14.47 -13.29
N GLU A 240 33.18 -15.66 -13.91
CA GLU A 240 32.05 -16.35 -14.59
C GLU A 240 30.85 -16.66 -13.68
N LYS A 241 31.05 -16.66 -12.36
CA LYS A 241 29.99 -16.86 -11.35
C LYS A 241 29.52 -15.54 -10.74
N GLY A 242 29.99 -14.40 -11.24
CA GLY A 242 29.71 -13.07 -10.72
C GLY A 242 30.51 -12.72 -9.46
N GLU A 243 31.46 -13.54 -9.02
CA GLU A 243 32.20 -13.35 -7.77
C GLU A 243 33.37 -12.39 -7.96
N PHE A 244 33.68 -11.56 -6.96
CA PHE A 244 34.83 -10.67 -6.93
C PHE A 244 35.53 -10.68 -5.56
N LYS A 245 36.78 -10.21 -5.54
CA LYS A 245 37.58 -9.91 -4.35
C LYS A 245 38.27 -8.56 -4.52
N ILE A 246 38.20 -7.68 -3.54
CA ILE A 246 38.80 -6.34 -3.59
C ILE A 246 39.34 -5.93 -2.21
N ASN A 247 40.46 -5.22 -2.18
CA ASN A 247 40.98 -4.65 -0.94
C ASN A 247 40.22 -3.36 -0.61
N ALA A 248 39.40 -3.38 0.44
CA ALA A 248 38.61 -2.25 0.91
C ALA A 248 38.39 -2.33 2.43
N LYS A 249 38.33 -1.18 3.11
CA LYS A 249 38.13 -1.09 4.55
C LYS A 249 36.67 -0.82 4.89
N GLN A 250 36.27 -1.20 6.10
CA GLN A 250 34.95 -0.84 6.62
C GLN A 250 34.74 0.69 6.56
N GLY A 251 33.64 1.11 5.94
CA GLY A 251 33.33 2.52 5.68
C GLY A 251 33.72 3.03 4.29
N ASP A 252 34.55 2.29 3.53
CA ASP A 252 34.85 2.64 2.14
C ASP A 252 33.61 2.47 1.25
N ILE A 253 33.51 3.28 0.18
CA ILE A 253 32.41 3.18 -0.80
C ILE A 253 32.90 2.41 -2.01
N LEU A 254 32.26 1.29 -2.31
CA LEU A 254 32.44 0.54 -3.55
C LEU A 254 31.46 1.05 -4.60
N THR A 255 31.98 1.39 -5.78
CA THR A 255 31.22 1.75 -6.96
C THR A 255 31.25 0.58 -7.93
N ILE A 256 30.07 0.06 -8.26
CA ILE A 256 29.90 -1.10 -9.12
C ILE A 256 29.22 -0.67 -10.40
N SER A 257 29.85 -0.94 -11.54
CA SER A 257 29.34 -0.62 -12.86
C SER A 257 29.39 -1.83 -13.79
N TYR A 258 28.41 -1.89 -14.69
CA TYR A 258 28.33 -2.89 -15.75
C TYR A 258 27.61 -2.26 -16.94
N LEU A 259 28.04 -2.59 -18.16
CA LEU A 259 27.51 -1.96 -19.37
C LEU A 259 25.99 -2.17 -19.48
N GLY A 260 25.24 -1.08 -19.67
CA GLY A 260 23.77 -1.10 -19.76
C GLY A 260 23.04 -1.27 -18.43
N LYS A 261 23.73 -1.11 -17.29
CA LYS A 261 23.14 -1.17 -15.93
C LYS A 261 23.44 0.11 -15.17
N LEU A 262 22.53 0.52 -14.28
CA LEU A 262 22.73 1.66 -13.39
C LEU A 262 23.91 1.38 -12.46
N THR A 263 24.83 2.34 -12.39
CA THR A 263 25.96 2.29 -11.45
C THR A 263 25.43 2.33 -10.01
N LYS A 264 25.98 1.48 -9.13
CA LYS A 264 25.54 1.35 -7.74
C LYS A 264 26.70 1.60 -6.79
N GLU A 265 26.48 2.43 -5.78
CA GLU A 265 27.43 2.67 -4.69
C GLU A 265 26.99 1.92 -3.42
N ILE A 266 27.93 1.25 -2.75
CA ILE A 266 27.70 0.49 -1.52
C ILE A 266 28.81 0.77 -0.52
N VAL A 267 28.45 1.07 0.73
CA VAL A 267 29.41 1.20 1.83
C VAL A 267 29.81 -0.18 2.35
N VAL A 268 31.10 -0.44 2.52
CA VAL A 268 31.64 -1.69 3.09
C VAL A 268 31.27 -1.77 4.57
N GLY A 269 30.49 -2.80 4.94
CA GLY A 269 30.11 -3.09 6.33
C GLY A 269 31.04 -4.08 7.02
N GLU A 270 30.62 -4.63 8.17
CA GLU A 270 31.42 -5.60 8.97
C GLU A 270 31.43 -7.03 8.39
N SER A 271 30.58 -7.31 7.39
CA SER A 271 30.52 -8.62 6.74
C SER A 271 31.59 -8.73 5.63
N PRO A 272 32.40 -9.81 5.60
CA PRO A 272 33.39 -10.01 4.54
C PRO A 272 32.78 -10.46 3.21
N LEU A 273 31.48 -10.77 3.17
CA LEU A 273 30.75 -11.18 1.96
C LEU A 273 29.65 -10.18 1.62
N ILE A 274 29.66 -9.65 0.40
CA ILE A 274 28.70 -8.64 -0.12
C ILE A 274 27.94 -9.19 -1.34
N GLU A 275 26.61 -9.09 -1.31
CA GLU A 275 25.74 -9.44 -2.45
C GLU A 275 25.20 -8.18 -3.13
N ILE A 276 25.35 -8.08 -4.46
CA ILE A 276 25.12 -6.84 -5.21
C ILE A 276 24.21 -7.09 -6.43
N LEU A 277 22.96 -6.65 -6.36
CA LEU A 277 22.04 -6.61 -7.50
C LEU A 277 22.16 -5.29 -8.28
N LEU A 278 22.39 -5.37 -9.60
CA LEU A 278 22.37 -4.23 -10.54
C LEU A 278 21.11 -4.23 -11.42
N SER A 279 20.53 -3.04 -11.62
CA SER A 279 19.32 -2.80 -12.42
C SER A 279 19.67 -2.22 -13.80
N ASN A 280 18.80 -2.39 -14.81
CA ASN A 280 19.01 -1.84 -16.16
C ASN A 280 19.06 -0.31 -16.16
N ASP A 281 19.94 0.25 -17.00
CA ASP A 281 20.02 1.69 -17.27
C ASP A 281 19.11 2.02 -18.47
N GLU A 282 17.99 2.69 -18.22
CA GLU A 282 17.06 3.17 -19.25
C GLU A 282 17.20 4.68 -19.38
N ASN A 283 18.23 5.18 -20.10
CA ASN A 283 18.31 6.58 -20.55
C ASN A 283 19.15 6.74 -21.82
N GLU A 284 18.50 7.17 -22.92
CA GLU A 284 19.12 7.97 -23.99
C GLU A 284 19.12 9.45 -23.55
N LEU A 285 20.18 10.19 -23.88
CA LEU A 285 20.48 11.55 -23.43
C LEU A 285 19.53 12.61 -24.05
N GLU A 286 18.96 13.50 -23.23
CA GLU A 286 18.39 14.77 -23.69
C GLU A 286 19.45 15.89 -23.73
N GLU A 287 19.49 16.59 -24.85
CA GLU A 287 20.25 17.83 -25.07
C GLU A 287 19.53 19.02 -24.43
N VAL A 288 20.28 19.86 -23.71
CA VAL A 288 19.78 21.07 -23.05
C VAL A 288 19.54 22.19 -24.07
N VAL A 289 18.31 22.69 -24.16
CA VAL A 289 18.05 24.07 -24.58
C VAL A 289 17.06 24.75 -23.62
N VAL A 290 17.59 25.60 -22.75
CA VAL A 290 16.80 26.63 -22.06
C VAL A 290 16.57 27.77 -23.04
N LYS A 291 15.31 28.09 -23.36
CA LYS A 291 14.90 29.43 -23.85
C LYS A 291 13.39 29.66 -23.75
N GLY A 292 13.03 30.68 -22.98
CA GLY A 292 11.88 31.55 -23.21
C GLY A 292 10.55 31.10 -22.60
N ALA A 293 10.07 31.87 -21.62
CA ALA A 293 8.70 31.85 -21.16
C ALA A 293 7.73 31.96 -22.35
N ARG A 294 7.10 30.84 -22.74
CA ARG A 294 6.02 30.83 -23.70
C ARG A 294 4.75 31.29 -22.99
N LYS A 295 4.13 32.34 -23.52
CA LYS A 295 2.75 32.72 -23.22
C LYS A 295 1.90 31.45 -23.36
N GLU A 296 1.19 31.09 -22.29
CA GLU A 296 0.37 29.88 -22.25
C GLU A 296 -0.60 29.87 -23.43
N GLU A 297 -0.46 28.88 -24.33
CA GLU A 297 -1.34 28.72 -25.48
C GLU A 297 -2.74 28.32 -24.98
N THR A 298 -3.70 29.25 -25.10
CA THR A 298 -5.10 29.00 -24.75
C THR A 298 -5.89 28.66 -26.00
N ILE A 299 -6.74 27.64 -25.88
CA ILE A 299 -7.55 27.11 -26.96
C ILE A 299 -9.02 27.12 -26.53
N ASP A 300 -9.90 27.52 -27.44
CA ASP A 300 -11.34 27.49 -27.18
C ASP A 300 -11.86 26.07 -27.42
N VAL A 301 -12.45 25.47 -26.39
CA VAL A 301 -13.04 24.12 -26.41
C VAL A 301 -14.57 24.15 -26.42
N GLY A 302 -15.18 25.30 -26.71
CA GLY A 302 -16.64 25.50 -26.74
C GLY A 302 -17.28 25.85 -25.39
N TYR A 303 -16.49 25.85 -24.30
CA TYR A 303 -16.86 26.34 -22.95
C TYR A 303 -16.10 27.63 -22.57
N GLY A 304 -15.25 28.16 -23.47
CA GLY A 304 -14.31 29.24 -23.18
C GLY A 304 -12.86 28.85 -23.48
N LYS A 305 -11.95 29.82 -23.34
CA LYS A 305 -10.52 29.64 -23.60
C LYS A 305 -9.85 28.89 -22.44
N THR A 306 -9.30 27.71 -22.71
CA THR A 306 -8.61 26.85 -21.73
C THR A 306 -7.16 26.66 -22.16
N ALA A 307 -6.21 26.69 -21.22
CA ALA A 307 -4.81 26.41 -21.55
C ALA A 307 -4.70 24.98 -22.12
N LYS A 308 -4.05 24.82 -23.28
CA LYS A 308 -3.91 23.54 -23.99
C LYS A 308 -3.37 22.41 -23.11
N LYS A 309 -2.45 22.75 -22.21
CA LYS A 309 -1.87 21.83 -21.22
C LYS A 309 -2.82 21.36 -20.09
N LYS A 310 -4.00 21.97 -19.96
CA LYS A 310 -5.03 21.58 -18.97
C LYS A 310 -6.04 20.59 -19.55
N LEU A 311 -5.88 20.17 -20.80
CA LEU A 311 -6.83 19.30 -21.49
C LEU A 311 -6.28 17.89 -21.56
N GLY A 312 -7.00 16.93 -20.98
CA GLY A 312 -6.66 15.50 -20.98
C GLY A 312 -7.02 14.77 -22.28
N TYR A 313 -7.18 15.49 -23.40
CA TYR A 313 -7.55 14.92 -24.69
C TYR A 313 -6.87 15.66 -25.84
N ALA A 314 -6.67 14.95 -26.97
CA ALA A 314 -6.03 15.50 -28.15
C ALA A 314 -6.91 16.55 -28.82
N VAL A 315 -6.40 17.78 -28.86
CA VAL A 315 -7.04 18.96 -29.44
C VAL A 315 -6.01 19.73 -30.23
N GLN A 316 -6.39 20.15 -31.43
CA GLN A 316 -5.52 20.90 -32.32
C GLN A 316 -6.22 22.21 -32.70
N SER A 317 -5.47 23.31 -32.81
CA SER A 317 -6.01 24.59 -33.25
C SER A 317 -5.04 25.34 -34.15
N ILE A 318 -5.57 26.16 -35.05
CA ILE A 318 -4.79 27.10 -35.87
C ILE A 318 -5.39 28.51 -35.74
N GLY A 319 -4.54 29.53 -35.74
CA GLY A 319 -4.98 30.92 -35.79
C GLY A 319 -5.50 31.30 -37.16
N GLY A 320 -6.33 32.34 -37.25
CA GLY A 320 -6.80 32.89 -38.52
C GLY A 320 -5.65 33.32 -39.44
N ASP A 321 -4.54 33.78 -38.85
CA ASP A 321 -3.34 34.21 -39.58
C ASP A 321 -2.55 33.04 -40.19
N ASP A 322 -2.79 31.80 -39.72
CA ASP A 322 -2.14 30.57 -40.24
C ASP A 322 -2.95 29.88 -41.36
N LEU A 323 -4.13 30.43 -41.67
CA LEU A 323 -4.97 30.00 -42.78
C LEU A 323 -4.38 30.51 -44.10
N PRO A 324 -4.39 29.69 -45.17
CA PRO A 324 -3.89 30.14 -46.46
C PRO A 324 -4.71 31.33 -46.98
N GLU A 325 -4.05 32.43 -47.33
CA GLU A 325 -4.63 33.53 -48.10
C GLU A 325 -4.94 33.05 -49.52
N GLY A 326 -6.08 32.37 -49.69
CA GLY A 326 -6.57 31.88 -50.97
C GLY A 326 -7.42 32.91 -51.71
N ARG A 327 -7.40 32.87 -53.05
CA ARG A 327 -8.27 33.66 -53.93
C ARG A 327 -9.73 33.19 -53.96
N ASP A 328 -10.05 32.09 -53.28
CA ASP A 328 -11.38 31.46 -53.23
C ASP A 328 -12.05 31.71 -51.85
N ASP A 329 -13.38 31.86 -51.83
CA ASP A 329 -14.18 32.13 -50.62
C ASP A 329 -14.27 30.93 -49.64
N ASN A 330 -13.56 29.84 -49.90
CA ASN A 330 -13.63 28.58 -49.16
C ASN A 330 -12.56 28.50 -48.06
N ILE A 331 -12.93 27.98 -46.89
CA ILE A 331 -12.01 27.77 -45.76
C ILE A 331 -11.30 26.43 -45.94
N SER A 332 -10.00 26.41 -46.27
CA SER A 332 -9.20 25.18 -46.32
C SER A 332 -8.33 24.99 -45.07
N ILE A 333 -8.36 23.76 -44.55
CA ILE A 333 -7.48 23.28 -43.46
C ILE A 333 -6.72 22.00 -43.85
N HIS A 334 -6.65 21.71 -45.14
CA HIS A 334 -5.99 20.51 -45.64
C HIS A 334 -4.52 20.46 -45.20
N GLY A 335 -4.10 19.34 -44.61
CA GLY A 335 -2.73 19.17 -44.11
C GLY A 335 -2.35 20.03 -42.89
N LYS A 336 -3.25 20.88 -42.37
CA LYS A 336 -2.99 21.73 -41.20
C LYS A 336 -3.17 21.01 -39.87
N PHE A 337 -3.86 19.87 -39.88
CA PHE A 337 -4.19 19.10 -38.70
C PHE A 337 -3.85 17.61 -38.90
N SER A 338 -3.13 17.03 -37.93
CA SER A 338 -2.78 15.61 -37.96
C SER A 338 -4.04 14.75 -37.87
N GLY A 339 -4.16 13.75 -38.74
CA GLY A 339 -5.31 12.82 -38.78
C GLY A 339 -6.61 13.46 -39.25
N VAL A 340 -6.54 14.52 -40.06
CA VAL A 340 -7.68 15.09 -40.81
C VAL A 340 -7.47 14.75 -42.28
N ARG A 341 -8.49 14.19 -42.92
CA ARG A 341 -8.47 13.80 -44.34
C ARG A 341 -9.59 14.50 -45.08
N HIS A 342 -9.35 14.85 -46.33
CA HIS A 342 -10.35 15.40 -47.23
C HIS A 342 -10.93 14.30 -48.13
N TYR A 343 -12.25 14.34 -48.36
CA TYR A 343 -12.98 13.32 -49.15
C TYR A 343 -13.89 13.91 -50.23
N GLY A 344 -13.77 15.21 -50.52
CA GLY A 344 -14.67 15.96 -51.42
C GLY A 344 -14.00 16.45 -52.71
N GLN A 345 -14.73 17.21 -53.53
CA GLN A 345 -14.20 17.76 -54.80
C GLN A 345 -13.53 19.13 -54.65
N ASN A 346 -13.90 19.89 -53.61
CA ASN A 346 -13.38 21.23 -53.31
C ASN A 346 -12.78 21.26 -51.91
N ASP A 347 -11.80 22.12 -51.67
CA ASP A 347 -10.97 22.10 -50.45
C ASP A 347 -11.63 22.78 -49.22
N ASP A 348 -12.96 22.65 -49.06
CA ASP A 348 -13.75 23.26 -47.99
C ASP A 348 -13.70 22.47 -46.67
N ILE A 349 -13.58 23.18 -45.55
CA ILE A 349 -13.49 22.64 -44.18
C ILE A 349 -14.67 21.73 -43.81
N SER A 350 -15.85 21.93 -44.40
CA SER A 350 -17.03 21.08 -44.14
C SER A 350 -16.94 19.69 -44.78
N GLN A 351 -15.94 19.46 -45.64
CA GLN A 351 -15.67 18.19 -46.31
C GLN A 351 -14.51 17.40 -45.68
N MET A 352 -14.03 17.85 -44.51
CA MET A 352 -12.96 17.21 -43.74
C MET A 352 -13.50 16.09 -42.84
N VAL A 353 -12.72 15.02 -42.68
CA VAL A 353 -13.07 13.82 -41.91
C VAL A 353 -11.93 13.44 -40.96
N PHE A 354 -12.26 13.09 -39.72
CA PHE A 354 -11.26 12.79 -38.68
C PHE A 354 -11.01 11.29 -38.46
N ARG A 355 -11.98 10.44 -38.82
CA ARG A 355 -11.89 8.98 -38.74
C ARG A 355 -12.55 8.39 -39.98
N ALA A 356 -11.84 7.51 -40.69
CA ALA A 356 -12.35 6.88 -41.89
C ALA A 356 -12.92 5.49 -41.57
N ASN A 357 -14.19 5.42 -41.15
CA ASN A 357 -14.91 4.16 -41.02
C ASN A 357 -16.15 4.18 -41.92
N SER A 358 -16.11 3.33 -42.96
CA SER A 358 -17.19 3.00 -43.88
C SER A 358 -17.61 4.08 -44.90
N ILE A 359 -17.83 3.62 -46.13
CA ILE A 359 -18.15 4.40 -47.34
C ILE A 359 -19.66 4.75 -47.39
N LEU A 360 -20.47 4.31 -46.41
CA LEU A 360 -21.93 4.27 -46.48
C LEU A 360 -22.68 5.05 -45.38
N LEU A 361 -22.02 5.83 -44.52
CA LEU A 361 -22.66 6.63 -43.45
C LEU A 361 -22.12 8.08 -43.39
N ASN A 362 -22.84 8.97 -42.70
CA ASN A 362 -22.38 10.35 -42.44
C ASN A 362 -21.14 10.32 -41.54
N VAL A 363 -19.96 10.59 -42.12
CA VAL A 363 -18.65 10.55 -41.44
C VAL A 363 -18.07 11.93 -41.16
N PHE A 364 -18.85 13.00 -41.40
CA PHE A 364 -18.38 14.37 -41.25
C PHE A 364 -18.55 14.88 -39.81
N PRO A 365 -17.62 15.67 -39.28
CA PRO A 365 -17.70 16.27 -37.95
C PRO A 365 -18.77 17.37 -37.91
N LEU A 366 -19.31 17.63 -36.72
CA LEU A 366 -20.23 18.75 -36.48
C LEU A 366 -19.46 20.08 -36.53
N ILE A 367 -19.98 21.07 -37.26
CA ILE A 367 -19.39 22.41 -37.35
C ILE A 367 -20.14 23.35 -36.42
N ILE A 368 -19.39 24.09 -35.60
CA ILE A 368 -19.90 25.09 -34.67
C ILE A 368 -19.26 26.43 -35.03
N ILE A 369 -20.07 27.46 -35.27
CA ILE A 369 -19.59 28.82 -35.54
C ILE A 369 -20.05 29.71 -34.39
N ASP A 370 -19.11 30.33 -33.67
CA ASP A 370 -19.38 31.22 -32.54
C ASP A 370 -20.36 30.64 -31.50
N GLY A 371 -20.30 29.32 -31.30
CA GLY A 371 -21.13 28.57 -30.36
C GLY A 371 -22.45 28.04 -30.94
N THR A 372 -22.76 28.29 -32.21
CA THR A 372 -23.99 27.84 -32.88
C THR A 372 -23.71 26.67 -33.83
N PRO A 373 -24.40 25.52 -33.72
CA PRO A 373 -24.21 24.38 -34.62
C PRO A 373 -24.80 24.63 -36.01
N VAL A 374 -24.03 24.34 -37.05
CA VAL A 374 -24.49 24.32 -38.45
C VAL A 374 -24.82 22.88 -38.83
N ARG A 375 -26.11 22.59 -38.98
CA ARG A 375 -26.62 21.25 -39.29
C ARG A 375 -26.74 21.06 -40.80
N ARG A 376 -26.31 19.90 -41.29
CA ARG A 376 -26.44 19.52 -42.70
C ARG A 376 -27.85 19.01 -42.98
N SER A 377 -28.49 19.49 -44.06
CA SER A 377 -29.76 18.93 -44.52
C SER A 377 -29.52 17.54 -45.13
N SER A 378 -30.35 16.56 -44.76
CA SER A 378 -30.15 15.12 -44.96
C SER A 378 -30.42 14.59 -46.38
N SER A 379 -30.26 15.42 -47.41
CA SER A 379 -30.47 15.04 -48.81
C SER A 379 -29.13 14.86 -49.54
N VAL A 380 -28.64 13.61 -49.54
CA VAL A 380 -27.67 12.96 -50.46
C VAL A 380 -26.69 13.86 -51.23
N GLY A 381 -25.40 13.74 -50.91
CA GLY A 381 -24.28 14.08 -51.81
C GLY A 381 -23.01 14.54 -51.09
N ARG A 382 -21.85 13.91 -51.37
CA ARG A 382 -20.53 14.49 -51.08
C ARG A 382 -20.41 15.79 -51.88
N GLY A 383 -20.56 16.95 -51.23
CA GLY A 383 -20.32 18.22 -51.91
C GLY A 383 -21.08 19.47 -51.45
N THR A 384 -21.94 19.42 -50.43
CA THR A 384 -22.56 20.66 -49.91
C THR A 384 -21.57 21.40 -49.03
N GLU A 385 -21.05 22.52 -49.54
CA GLU A 385 -20.18 23.43 -48.79
C GLU A 385 -21.04 24.20 -47.77
N LEU A 386 -20.73 24.04 -46.48
CA LEU A 386 -21.51 24.62 -45.37
C LEU A 386 -20.89 25.90 -44.81
N THR A 387 -19.78 26.39 -45.37
CA THR A 387 -19.03 27.50 -44.78
C THR A 387 -18.76 28.69 -45.69
N ASN A 388 -19.24 28.68 -46.94
CA ASN A 388 -18.99 29.74 -47.95
C ASN A 388 -19.55 31.12 -47.57
N PHE A 389 -20.43 31.19 -46.57
CA PHE A 389 -20.92 32.48 -46.04
C PHE A 389 -19.94 33.12 -45.04
N ILE A 390 -18.85 32.44 -44.68
CA ILE A 390 -17.83 32.93 -43.75
C ILE A 390 -16.59 33.32 -44.57
N ASN A 391 -16.27 34.60 -44.58
CA ASN A 391 -15.00 35.06 -45.15
C ASN A 391 -13.82 34.57 -44.26
N PRO A 392 -12.80 33.88 -44.82
CA PRO A 392 -11.64 33.41 -44.06
C PRO A 392 -10.92 34.49 -43.25
N ASN A 393 -10.88 35.73 -43.76
CA ASN A 393 -10.23 36.87 -43.07
C ASN A 393 -10.94 37.28 -41.78
N ASN A 394 -12.21 36.91 -41.63
CA ASN A 394 -13.02 37.17 -40.43
C ASN A 394 -12.88 36.07 -39.37
N ILE A 395 -12.08 35.02 -39.62
CA ILE A 395 -11.83 33.95 -38.67
C ILE A 395 -10.70 34.37 -37.73
N ASP A 396 -10.94 34.22 -36.43
CA ASP A 396 -9.92 34.39 -35.38
C ASP A 396 -9.18 33.08 -35.14
N LYS A 397 -9.93 31.98 -35.02
CA LYS A 397 -9.37 30.67 -34.64
C LYS A 397 -10.25 29.51 -35.12
N ILE A 398 -9.60 28.43 -35.53
CA ILE A 398 -10.24 27.13 -35.81
C ILE A 398 -9.68 26.08 -34.83
N THR A 399 -10.55 25.42 -34.08
CA THR A 399 -10.20 24.32 -33.15
C THR A 399 -10.89 23.03 -33.55
N ILE A 400 -10.15 21.92 -33.54
CA ILE A 400 -10.64 20.57 -33.82
C ILE A 400 -10.65 19.72 -32.55
N LEU A 401 -11.83 19.17 -32.24
CA LEU A 401 -12.04 18.23 -31.15
C LEU A 401 -12.34 16.85 -31.72
N LYS A 402 -11.59 15.84 -31.26
CA LYS A 402 -11.72 14.44 -31.72
C LYS A 402 -12.16 13.53 -30.58
N GLY A 403 -13.00 12.54 -30.87
CA GLY A 403 -13.42 11.52 -29.91
C GLY A 403 -14.19 12.10 -28.71
N LEU A 404 -13.82 11.65 -27.51
CA LEU A 404 -14.52 11.97 -26.24
C LEU A 404 -14.68 13.48 -25.97
N ALA A 405 -13.72 14.29 -26.42
CA ALA A 405 -13.75 15.75 -26.29
C ALA A 405 -14.96 16.41 -26.96
N ALA A 406 -15.39 15.86 -28.11
CA ALA A 406 -16.50 16.37 -28.90
C ALA A 406 -17.85 15.84 -28.39
N THR A 407 -17.91 14.57 -27.99
CA THR A 407 -19.15 13.96 -27.48
C THR A 407 -19.56 14.48 -26.11
N ASN A 408 -18.61 14.91 -25.27
CA ASN A 408 -18.89 15.46 -23.94
C ASN A 408 -19.79 16.71 -23.96
N ARG A 409 -19.73 17.51 -25.03
CA ARG A 409 -20.54 18.74 -25.19
C ARG A 409 -21.70 18.56 -26.16
N TRP A 410 -21.48 17.87 -27.28
CA TRP A 410 -22.44 17.79 -28.40
C TRP A 410 -23.06 16.40 -28.57
N GLY A 411 -22.85 15.48 -27.64
CA GLY A 411 -23.49 14.15 -27.64
C GLY A 411 -23.18 13.34 -28.89
N SER A 412 -24.17 12.58 -29.37
CA SER A 412 -24.04 11.73 -30.57
C SER A 412 -23.65 12.50 -31.84
N GLU A 413 -24.02 13.78 -31.93
CA GLU A 413 -23.67 14.65 -33.07
C GLU A 413 -22.16 14.96 -33.11
N GLY A 414 -21.47 14.91 -31.96
CA GLY A 414 -20.03 15.06 -31.86
C GLY A 414 -19.22 13.77 -32.03
N SER A 415 -19.88 12.64 -32.30
CA SER A 415 -19.23 11.31 -32.38
C SER A 415 -18.18 11.20 -33.49
N ASN A 416 -18.40 11.91 -34.60
CA ASN A 416 -17.43 12.04 -35.70
C ASN A 416 -16.39 13.16 -35.48
N GLY A 417 -16.43 13.82 -34.31
CA GLY A 417 -15.66 14.99 -33.95
C GLY A 417 -16.37 16.31 -34.20
N VAL A 418 -15.76 17.41 -33.74
CA VAL A 418 -16.32 18.77 -33.83
C VAL A 418 -15.26 19.75 -34.35
N ILE A 419 -15.66 20.63 -35.27
CA ILE A 419 -14.89 21.78 -35.73
C ILE A 419 -15.50 23.04 -35.12
N LEU A 420 -14.71 23.77 -34.34
CA LEU A 420 -15.08 25.07 -33.76
C LEU A 420 -14.45 26.18 -34.59
N ILE A 421 -15.28 27.09 -35.10
CA ILE A 421 -14.87 28.31 -35.80
C ILE A 421 -15.26 29.49 -34.93
N SER A 422 -14.28 30.32 -34.56
CA SER A 422 -14.48 31.58 -33.84
C SER A 422 -14.21 32.75 -34.78
N THR A 423 -15.15 33.69 -34.90
CA THR A 423 -15.00 34.89 -35.73
C THR A 423 -14.45 36.07 -34.92
N LYS A 424 -13.76 37.00 -35.59
CA LYS A 424 -13.24 38.24 -34.98
C LYS A 424 -14.37 39.10 -34.39
N SER A 425 -15.59 38.98 -34.93
CA SER A 425 -16.78 39.73 -34.50
C SER A 425 -17.38 39.23 -33.18
N SER A 426 -17.23 37.94 -32.83
CA SER A 426 -17.80 37.38 -31.60
C SER A 426 -17.03 37.76 -30.32
N LEU A 427 -15.80 38.24 -30.46
CA LEU A 427 -14.97 38.79 -29.38
C LEU A 427 -15.47 40.16 -28.90
N ALA A 428 -16.15 40.93 -29.76
CA ALA A 428 -16.64 42.27 -29.42
C ALA A 428 -18.00 42.25 -28.70
N GLY A 429 -18.73 41.13 -28.68
CA GLY A 429 -20.16 41.07 -28.28
C GLY A 429 -20.53 40.25 -27.03
N LYS A 430 -19.59 39.59 -26.32
CA LYS A 430 -19.95 38.66 -25.23
C LYS A 430 -20.21 39.36 -23.87
N LYS A 431 -21.45 39.80 -23.63
CA LYS A 431 -22.04 39.68 -22.28
C LYS A 431 -22.19 38.19 -21.96
N SER A 432 -21.69 37.78 -20.80
CA SER A 432 -21.75 36.41 -20.27
C SER A 432 -23.13 35.78 -20.48
N LYS A 433 -23.22 34.74 -21.33
CA LYS A 433 -24.35 33.83 -21.39
C LYS A 433 -23.98 32.60 -20.57
N ASN A 434 -24.72 32.40 -19.48
CA ASN A 434 -24.62 31.30 -18.53
C ASN A 434 -24.40 29.95 -19.24
N SER A 435 -23.47 29.16 -18.71
CA SER A 435 -23.28 27.75 -19.04
C SER A 435 -24.59 26.99 -18.86
N GLU A 436 -25.09 26.34 -19.91
CA GLU A 436 -26.22 25.44 -19.77
C GLU A 436 -25.87 24.30 -18.81
N ASN A 437 -26.72 24.17 -17.79
CA ASN A 437 -26.63 23.25 -16.68
C ASN A 437 -26.88 21.81 -17.20
N THR A 438 -25.93 20.89 -17.03
CA THR A 438 -26.05 19.48 -17.46
C THR A 438 -27.19 18.72 -16.75
N ALA A 439 -27.78 19.30 -15.71
CA ALA A 439 -29.06 18.87 -15.15
C ALA A 439 -30.27 19.07 -16.10
N LEU A 440 -30.10 19.75 -17.24
CA LEU A 440 -31.16 20.06 -18.21
C LEU A 440 -31.17 19.15 -19.43
N VAL A 441 -30.42 18.03 -19.43
CA VAL A 441 -30.60 16.97 -20.43
C VAL A 441 -32.06 16.51 -20.40
N LYS A 442 -32.74 16.55 -21.55
CA LYS A 442 -34.13 16.05 -21.64
C LYS A 442 -34.08 14.51 -21.54
N ASN A 443 -35.02 13.91 -20.80
CA ASN A 443 -35.20 12.45 -20.59
C ASN A 443 -34.34 11.75 -19.50
N ASN A 444 -33.91 12.45 -18.45
CA ASN A 444 -33.23 11.85 -17.27
C ASN A 444 -34.02 12.06 -15.96
N ASP A 445 -35.35 11.97 -16.04
CA ASP A 445 -36.21 12.05 -14.86
C ASP A 445 -36.07 10.79 -14.00
N PHE A 446 -35.72 10.98 -12.74
CA PHE A 446 -35.61 9.93 -11.75
C PHE A 446 -36.97 9.66 -11.10
N THR A 447 -37.55 8.49 -11.39
CA THR A 447 -38.88 8.08 -10.92
C THR A 447 -38.85 6.87 -9.99
N GLU A 448 -37.67 6.25 -9.80
CA GLU A 448 -37.50 5.07 -8.95
C GLU A 448 -37.64 5.42 -7.46
N ASN A 449 -38.15 4.48 -6.67
CA ASN A 449 -38.18 4.56 -5.22
C ASN A 449 -37.28 3.46 -4.64
N LEU A 450 -36.09 3.84 -4.20
CA LEU A 450 -35.06 2.90 -3.77
C LEU A 450 -35.02 2.77 -2.24
N SER A 451 -34.81 1.54 -1.76
CA SER A 451 -34.55 1.27 -0.35
C SER A 451 -33.15 1.77 0.04
N LEU A 452 -33.00 2.25 1.27
CA LEU A 452 -31.70 2.57 1.84
C LEU A 452 -30.89 1.27 1.96
N ILE A 453 -29.61 1.34 1.60
CA ILE A 453 -28.69 0.19 1.72
C ILE A 453 -28.69 -0.36 3.15
N SER A 454 -28.92 -1.67 3.26
CA SER A 454 -28.86 -2.38 4.54
C SER A 454 -27.44 -2.86 4.78
N THR A 455 -26.88 -2.52 5.94
CA THR A 455 -25.59 -3.05 6.40
C THR A 455 -25.74 -4.34 7.21
N THR A 456 -26.98 -4.84 7.38
CA THR A 456 -27.23 -6.07 8.12
C THR A 456 -26.74 -7.28 7.34
N VAL A 457 -25.81 -8.01 7.93
CA VAL A 457 -25.28 -9.27 7.37
C VAL A 457 -26.25 -10.40 7.70
N ASN A 458 -26.85 -10.99 6.66
CA ASN A 458 -27.79 -12.12 6.78
C ASN A 458 -27.09 -13.43 6.40
N GLU A 459 -26.05 -13.78 7.16
CA GLU A 459 -25.24 -14.97 6.93
C GLU A 459 -25.51 -16.01 8.01
N LYS A 460 -25.58 -17.30 7.63
CA LYS A 460 -25.91 -18.39 8.57
C LYS A 460 -25.00 -18.38 9.82
N TYR A 461 -23.70 -18.14 9.62
CA TYR A 461 -22.73 -18.10 10.71
C TYR A 461 -22.90 -16.90 11.66
N ILE A 462 -23.50 -15.80 11.19
CA ILE A 462 -23.86 -14.66 12.05
C ILE A 462 -25.14 -14.97 12.83
N GLU A 463 -26.14 -15.60 12.19
CA GLU A 463 -27.37 -16.02 12.89
C GLU A 463 -27.07 -16.96 14.05
N GLU A 464 -26.17 -17.94 13.84
CA GLU A 464 -25.70 -18.85 14.90
C GLU A 464 -25.10 -18.09 16.10
N LEU A 465 -24.41 -16.96 15.87
CA LEU A 465 -23.80 -16.17 16.94
C LEU A 465 -24.80 -15.32 17.73
N LYS A 466 -25.96 -14.99 17.15
CA LYS A 466 -27.02 -14.23 17.83
C LYS A 466 -27.70 -15.03 18.96
N GLU A 467 -27.52 -16.35 19.00
CA GLU A 467 -28.08 -17.20 20.05
C GLU A 467 -27.36 -17.04 21.40
N PHE A 468 -26.14 -16.50 21.40
CA PHE A 468 -25.33 -16.33 22.60
C PHE A 468 -25.53 -14.95 23.24
N GLN A 469 -25.50 -14.90 24.57
CA GLN A 469 -25.78 -13.67 25.33
C GLN A 469 -24.50 -12.92 25.72
N THR A 470 -23.39 -13.65 25.89
CA THR A 470 -22.14 -13.06 26.37
C THR A 470 -21.06 -13.10 25.30
N LEU A 471 -20.18 -12.10 25.33
CA LEU A 471 -19.03 -12.03 24.42
C LEU A 471 -18.12 -13.26 24.52
N ASN A 472 -17.98 -13.85 25.72
CA ASN A 472 -17.17 -15.04 25.91
C ASN A 472 -17.76 -16.27 25.21
N GLU A 473 -19.08 -16.43 25.23
CA GLU A 473 -19.77 -17.50 24.51
C GLU A 473 -19.66 -17.30 23.00
N VAL A 474 -19.88 -16.07 22.53
CA VAL A 474 -19.71 -15.69 21.11
C VAL A 474 -18.29 -16.01 20.65
N TYR A 475 -17.27 -15.59 21.41
CA TYR A 475 -15.88 -15.83 21.06
C TYR A 475 -15.52 -17.32 21.10
N ALA A 476 -15.97 -18.06 22.12
CA ALA A 476 -15.76 -19.50 22.19
C ALA A 476 -16.42 -20.26 21.03
N HIS A 477 -17.58 -19.80 20.57
CA HIS A 477 -18.24 -20.36 19.38
C HIS A 477 -17.47 -20.00 18.10
N TYR A 478 -17.07 -18.73 17.94
CA TYR A 478 -16.25 -18.26 16.82
C TYR A 478 -14.98 -19.12 16.64
N LEU A 479 -14.23 -19.39 17.71
CA LEU A 479 -13.00 -20.19 17.65
C LEU A 479 -13.23 -21.60 17.09
N LYS A 480 -14.41 -22.18 17.32
CA LYS A 480 -14.81 -23.48 16.73
C LYS A 480 -15.26 -23.33 15.28
N GLN A 481 -16.07 -22.30 15.02
CA GLN A 481 -16.72 -22.07 13.73
C GLN A 481 -15.70 -21.67 12.64
N ARG A 482 -14.71 -20.82 12.97
CA ARG A 482 -13.74 -20.25 12.01
C ARG A 482 -12.95 -21.29 11.22
N ILE A 483 -12.80 -22.50 11.75
CA ILE A 483 -12.08 -23.61 11.09
C ILE A 483 -12.69 -23.92 9.72
N ASN A 484 -14.01 -23.74 9.58
CA ASN A 484 -14.74 -23.96 8.32
C ASN A 484 -14.64 -22.78 7.33
N TYR A 485 -14.06 -21.66 7.76
CA TYR A 485 -14.07 -20.39 7.03
C TYR A 485 -12.68 -19.75 6.89
N LEU A 486 -11.59 -20.47 7.20
CA LEU A 486 -10.21 -19.94 7.19
C LEU A 486 -9.82 -19.26 5.87
N ASN A 487 -10.39 -19.70 4.74
CA ASN A 487 -10.08 -19.16 3.42
C ASN A 487 -11.08 -18.06 2.96
N ASN A 488 -11.95 -17.57 3.85
CA ASN A 488 -12.97 -16.58 3.52
C ASN A 488 -12.73 -15.28 4.31
N PRO A 489 -12.09 -14.25 3.72
CA PRO A 489 -11.88 -12.98 4.40
C PRO A 489 -13.17 -12.29 4.85
N LEU A 490 -14.26 -12.42 4.08
CA LEU A 490 -15.55 -11.79 4.42
C LEU A 490 -16.13 -12.35 5.72
N TYR A 491 -15.87 -13.64 6.02
CA TYR A 491 -16.24 -14.22 7.31
C TYR A 491 -15.63 -13.44 8.46
N PHE A 492 -14.30 -13.26 8.46
CA PHE A 492 -13.60 -12.54 9.54
C PHE A 492 -14.02 -11.07 9.64
N VAL A 493 -14.29 -10.42 8.52
CA VAL A 493 -14.85 -9.06 8.49
C VAL A 493 -16.19 -9.00 9.19
N ASN A 494 -17.11 -9.91 8.84
CA ASN A 494 -18.45 -9.95 9.40
C ASN A 494 -18.42 -10.31 10.90
N ILE A 495 -17.56 -11.25 11.31
CA ILE A 495 -17.38 -11.55 12.74
C ILE A 495 -16.81 -10.32 13.47
N SER A 496 -15.77 -9.66 12.93
CA SER A 496 -15.20 -8.45 13.51
C SER A 496 -16.28 -7.38 13.73
N ASP A 497 -17.09 -7.09 12.70
CA ASP A 497 -18.18 -6.13 12.77
C ASP A 497 -19.25 -6.54 13.81
N PHE A 498 -19.53 -7.84 13.95
CA PHE A 498 -20.42 -8.36 14.99
C PHE A 498 -19.84 -8.17 16.40
N ILE A 499 -18.56 -8.46 16.61
CA ILE A 499 -17.87 -8.27 17.90
C ILE A 499 -17.83 -6.79 18.32
N LEU A 500 -17.70 -5.87 17.36
CA LEU A 500 -17.76 -4.43 17.65
C LEU A 500 -19.07 -4.00 18.32
N GLN A 501 -20.18 -4.71 18.10
CA GLN A 501 -21.47 -4.43 18.73
C GLN A 501 -21.42 -4.68 20.26
N TYR A 502 -20.49 -5.53 20.72
CA TYR A 502 -20.21 -5.76 22.14
C TYR A 502 -19.20 -4.75 22.72
N GLY A 503 -18.73 -3.77 21.92
CA GLY A 503 -17.79 -2.74 22.34
C GLY A 503 -16.33 -3.21 22.49
N ASN A 504 -16.01 -4.45 22.15
CA ASN A 504 -14.66 -4.99 22.28
C ASN A 504 -13.84 -4.79 20.98
N LYS A 505 -13.26 -3.60 20.84
CA LYS A 505 -12.45 -3.22 19.67
C LYS A 505 -11.19 -4.06 19.50
N GLU A 506 -10.53 -4.44 20.61
CA GLU A 506 -9.30 -5.22 20.56
C GLU A 506 -9.55 -6.61 19.96
N LEU A 507 -10.59 -7.30 20.43
CA LEU A 507 -10.97 -8.60 19.89
C LEU A 507 -11.46 -8.50 18.44
N ALA A 508 -12.24 -7.47 18.11
CA ALA A 508 -12.67 -7.25 16.72
C ALA A 508 -11.47 -7.06 15.78
N SER A 509 -10.50 -6.22 16.17
CA SER A 509 -9.26 -5.98 15.43
C SER A 509 -8.45 -7.26 15.25
N LYS A 510 -8.30 -8.04 16.34
CA LYS A 510 -7.64 -9.35 16.31
C LYS A 510 -8.26 -10.31 15.30
N ILE A 511 -9.59 -10.40 15.30
CA ILE A 511 -10.35 -11.25 14.37
C ILE A 511 -10.23 -10.73 12.93
N LEU A 512 -10.29 -9.42 12.71
CA LEU A 512 -10.15 -8.82 11.38
C LEU A 512 -8.79 -9.16 10.75
N LEU A 513 -7.72 -9.15 11.55
CA LEU A 513 -6.37 -9.48 11.06
C LEU A 513 -6.20 -10.92 10.60
N ASN A 514 -7.05 -11.84 11.06
CA ASN A 514 -7.03 -13.23 10.56
C ASN A 514 -7.33 -13.33 9.06
N CYS A 515 -7.88 -12.28 8.43
CA CYS A 515 -7.92 -12.14 6.98
C CYS A 515 -6.55 -12.36 6.31
N LEU A 516 -5.45 -12.03 7.01
CA LEU A 516 -4.09 -12.09 6.48
C LEU A 516 -3.45 -13.48 6.56
N GLU A 517 -4.02 -14.45 7.26
CA GLU A 517 -3.41 -15.77 7.47
C GLU A 517 -2.97 -16.47 6.18
N ILE A 518 -3.78 -16.35 5.12
CA ILE A 518 -3.46 -16.87 3.78
C ILE A 518 -3.30 -15.76 2.73
N ASN A 519 -3.45 -14.50 3.14
CA ASN A 519 -3.49 -13.33 2.26
C ASN A 519 -2.47 -12.26 2.67
N VAL A 520 -1.36 -12.66 3.28
CA VAL A 520 -0.37 -11.78 3.92
C VAL A 520 0.00 -10.57 3.04
N ASP A 521 0.20 -10.79 1.74
CA ASP A 521 0.61 -9.76 0.77
C ASP A 521 -0.46 -9.48 -0.30
N ASN A 522 -1.71 -9.92 -0.09
CA ASN A 522 -2.82 -9.59 -1.00
C ASN A 522 -3.24 -8.13 -0.79
N ILE A 523 -3.11 -7.31 -1.84
CA ILE A 523 -3.31 -5.86 -1.74
C ILE A 523 -4.78 -5.51 -1.51
N GLU A 524 -5.70 -6.25 -2.13
CA GLU A 524 -7.14 -6.02 -2.02
C GLU A 524 -7.62 -6.29 -0.58
N VAL A 525 -7.10 -7.34 0.06
CA VAL A 525 -7.39 -7.68 1.47
C VAL A 525 -6.70 -6.70 2.42
N LEU A 526 -5.44 -6.32 2.18
CA LEU A 526 -4.76 -5.31 2.99
C LEU A 526 -5.53 -3.98 2.96
N ARG A 527 -5.91 -3.50 1.78
CA ARG A 527 -6.67 -2.24 1.64
C ARG A 527 -8.06 -2.35 2.28
N LEU A 528 -8.69 -3.53 2.22
CA LEU A 528 -9.92 -3.81 2.95
C LEU A 528 -9.74 -3.59 4.45
N ILE A 529 -8.72 -4.21 5.04
CA ILE A 529 -8.42 -4.09 6.48
C ILE A 529 -8.12 -2.63 6.84
N ALA A 530 -7.34 -1.92 6.02
CA ALA A 530 -7.03 -0.51 6.24
C ALA A 530 -8.29 0.36 6.28
N TYR A 531 -9.21 0.20 5.32
CA TYR A 531 -10.46 0.97 5.30
C TYR A 531 -11.37 0.61 6.48
N LYS A 532 -11.37 -0.64 6.93
CA LYS A 532 -12.08 -1.04 8.16
C LYS A 532 -11.49 -0.38 9.40
N TYR A 533 -10.16 -0.29 9.50
CA TYR A 533 -9.52 0.45 10.59
C TYR A 533 -9.81 1.95 10.55
N GLU A 534 -9.79 2.57 9.37
CA GLU A 534 -10.22 3.98 9.23
C GLU A 534 -11.66 4.19 9.71
N GLN A 535 -12.59 3.29 9.33
CA GLN A 535 -13.98 3.34 9.79
C GLN A 535 -14.08 3.22 11.32
N GLN A 536 -13.23 2.42 11.95
CA GLN A 536 -13.16 2.21 13.40
C GLN A 536 -12.39 3.33 14.14
N GLN A 537 -11.82 4.28 13.40
CA GLN A 537 -10.92 5.33 13.86
C GLN A 537 -9.60 4.81 14.47
N ASP A 538 -9.17 3.61 14.08
CA ASP A 538 -7.87 3.06 14.47
C ASP A 538 -6.80 3.43 13.43
N PHE A 539 -6.45 4.71 13.41
CA PHE A 539 -5.51 5.24 12.41
C PHE A 539 -4.08 4.73 12.59
N PHE A 540 -3.73 4.25 13.80
CA PHE A 540 -2.42 3.66 14.04
C PHE A 540 -2.25 2.35 13.28
N LEU A 541 -3.22 1.44 13.39
CA LEU A 541 -3.19 0.18 12.65
C LEU A 541 -3.41 0.39 11.14
N ALA A 542 -4.33 1.28 10.74
CA ALA A 542 -4.50 1.62 9.32
C ALA A 542 -3.19 2.11 8.69
N LYS A 543 -2.42 2.95 9.39
CA LYS A 543 -1.10 3.43 8.92
C LYS A 543 -0.13 2.27 8.67
N GLN A 544 -0.04 1.30 9.57
CA GLN A 544 0.86 0.16 9.38
C GLN A 544 0.51 -0.63 8.12
N ILE A 545 -0.79 -0.84 7.86
CA ILE A 545 -1.26 -1.54 6.66
C ILE A 545 -0.96 -0.73 5.40
N PHE A 546 -1.20 0.59 5.38
CA PHE A 546 -0.85 1.43 4.24
C PHE A 546 0.66 1.51 3.98
N GLU A 547 1.48 1.57 5.03
CA GLU A 547 2.94 1.47 4.92
C GLU A 547 3.39 0.14 4.33
N LYS A 548 2.69 -0.96 4.66
CA LYS A 548 2.92 -2.27 4.04
C LYS A 548 2.53 -2.27 2.56
N ILE A 549 1.35 -1.74 2.20
CA ILE A 549 0.89 -1.64 0.79
C ILE A 549 1.91 -0.86 -0.05
N ALA A 550 2.38 0.30 0.42
CA ALA A 550 3.36 1.09 -0.32
C ALA A 550 4.71 0.38 -0.52
N LYS A 551 5.12 -0.48 0.43
CA LYS A 551 6.32 -1.33 0.27
C LYS A 551 6.12 -2.44 -0.76
N LEU A 552 4.93 -3.04 -0.81
CA LEU A 552 4.59 -4.11 -1.76
C LEU A 552 4.33 -3.57 -3.18
N LYS A 553 3.80 -2.35 -3.28
CA LYS A 553 3.40 -1.69 -4.52
C LYS A 553 4.03 -0.30 -4.65
N PRO A 554 5.37 -0.19 -4.77
CA PRO A 554 6.05 1.09 -4.87
C PRO A 554 5.79 1.84 -6.20
N ARG A 555 5.07 1.22 -7.15
CA ARG A 555 4.67 1.84 -8.41
C ARG A 555 3.21 2.28 -8.45
N ASP A 556 2.43 1.96 -7.42
CA ASP A 556 1.00 2.29 -7.39
C ASP A 556 0.82 3.73 -6.89
N ALA A 557 0.20 4.57 -7.71
CA ALA A 557 -0.04 5.98 -7.40
C ALA A 557 -0.86 6.16 -6.11
N GLN A 558 -1.88 5.31 -5.91
CA GLN A 558 -2.74 5.41 -4.74
C GLN A 558 -2.01 5.08 -3.43
N ALA A 559 -0.99 4.22 -3.44
CA ALA A 559 -0.28 3.87 -2.21
C ALA A 559 0.35 5.11 -1.54
N TYR A 560 0.86 6.06 -2.33
CA TYR A 560 1.41 7.32 -1.82
C TYR A 560 0.33 8.31 -1.40
N ARG A 561 -0.82 8.34 -2.08
CA ARG A 561 -1.99 9.12 -1.65
C ARG A 561 -2.49 8.64 -0.29
N ASP A 562 -2.68 7.32 -0.14
CA ASP A 562 -3.18 6.71 1.09
C ASP A 562 -2.22 7.00 2.28
N LEU A 563 -0.90 6.97 2.05
CA LEU A 563 0.10 7.41 3.03
C LEU A 563 -0.07 8.89 3.42
N ALA A 564 -0.26 9.78 2.46
CA ALA A 564 -0.45 11.20 2.76
C ALA A 564 -1.72 11.45 3.58
N LEU A 565 -2.81 10.73 3.28
CA LEU A 565 -4.06 10.83 4.05
C LEU A 565 -3.89 10.29 5.47
N ILE A 566 -3.32 9.10 5.64
CA ILE A 566 -3.18 8.52 6.97
C ILE A 566 -2.17 9.28 7.84
N TYR A 567 -1.16 9.92 7.25
CA TYR A 567 -0.29 10.83 8.00
C TYR A 567 -1.04 12.07 8.49
N GLN A 568 -2.04 12.58 7.76
CA GLN A 568 -2.90 13.65 8.28
C GLN A 568 -3.74 13.18 9.46
N GLU A 569 -4.41 12.03 9.34
CA GLU A 569 -5.25 11.47 10.41
C GLU A 569 -4.43 11.12 11.67
N THR A 570 -3.13 10.86 11.53
CA THR A 570 -2.21 10.61 12.65
C THR A 570 -1.43 11.85 13.11
N GLY A 571 -1.76 13.04 12.60
CA GLY A 571 -1.20 14.33 13.02
C GLY A 571 0.16 14.71 12.40
N TYR A 572 0.71 13.89 11.51
CA TYR A 572 1.96 14.14 10.79
C TYR A 572 1.74 14.99 9.52
N ASN A 573 1.09 16.14 9.67
CA ASN A 573 0.68 17.01 8.55
C ASN A 573 1.83 17.45 7.64
N GLN A 574 3.02 17.72 8.19
CA GLN A 574 4.18 18.08 7.37
C GLN A 574 4.62 16.91 6.47
N LYS A 575 4.65 15.68 6.99
CA LYS A 575 4.99 14.49 6.19
C LYS A 575 3.98 14.28 5.05
N ALA A 576 2.70 14.51 5.32
CA ALA A 576 1.67 14.47 4.29
C ALA A 576 1.90 15.52 3.19
N LEU A 577 2.23 16.76 3.57
CA LEU A 577 2.58 17.82 2.62
C LEU A 577 3.81 17.46 1.78
N ASP A 578 4.84 16.89 2.40
CA ASP A 578 6.07 16.48 1.71
C ASP A 578 5.79 15.38 0.67
N ILE A 579 4.91 14.42 1.00
CA ILE A 579 4.45 13.41 0.05
C ILE A 579 3.72 14.08 -1.12
N TYR A 580 2.79 15.00 -0.87
CA TYR A 580 2.08 15.70 -1.93
C TYR A 580 3.00 16.53 -2.82
N LYS A 581 3.94 17.30 -2.25
CA LYS A 581 4.97 18.02 -3.00
C LYS A 581 5.76 17.06 -3.91
N LYS A 582 6.13 15.89 -3.38
CA LYS A 582 6.87 14.88 -4.14
C LYS A 582 6.02 14.29 -5.28
N ILE A 583 4.72 14.08 -5.08
CA ILE A 583 3.78 13.69 -6.15
C ILE A 583 3.76 14.76 -7.25
N GLN A 584 3.55 16.04 -6.90
CA GLN A 584 3.43 17.15 -7.86
C GLN A 584 4.71 17.34 -8.71
N ASN A 585 5.87 17.02 -8.14
CA ASN A 585 7.17 17.15 -8.80
C ASN A 585 7.64 15.85 -9.48
N ASN A 586 6.76 14.84 -9.62
CA ASN A 586 7.11 13.52 -10.16
C ASN A 586 8.33 12.87 -9.47
N GLY A 587 8.47 13.07 -8.16
CA GLY A 587 9.64 12.63 -7.39
C GLY A 587 9.63 11.14 -7.02
N TYR A 588 8.57 10.39 -7.35
CA TYR A 588 8.53 8.95 -7.19
C TYR A 588 8.82 8.27 -8.53
N LEU A 589 9.97 7.60 -8.60
CA LEU A 589 10.46 6.98 -9.83
C LEU A 589 9.51 5.88 -10.33
N GLY A 590 9.07 5.99 -11.58
CA GLY A 590 8.23 4.99 -12.23
C GLY A 590 6.79 4.93 -11.72
N VAL A 591 6.30 6.01 -11.12
CA VAL A 591 4.90 6.16 -10.69
C VAL A 591 4.21 7.20 -11.55
N ASP A 592 3.07 6.84 -12.13
CA ASP A 592 2.24 7.77 -12.90
C ASP A 592 1.03 8.22 -12.07
N PHE A 593 1.02 9.50 -11.68
CA PHE A 593 -0.05 10.09 -10.88
C PHE A 593 -1.15 10.74 -11.72
N SER A 594 -1.10 10.70 -13.05
CA SER A 594 -2.01 11.46 -13.90
C SER A 594 -3.48 11.16 -13.60
N GLY A 595 -3.82 9.89 -13.34
CA GLY A 595 -5.17 9.43 -13.03
C GLY A 595 -5.73 9.96 -11.71
N ILE A 596 -4.87 10.30 -10.73
CA ILE A 596 -5.28 10.82 -9.42
C ILE A 596 -4.87 12.27 -9.17
N GLN A 597 -4.31 12.94 -10.17
CA GLN A 597 -3.75 14.29 -10.03
C GLN A 597 -4.78 15.30 -9.50
N LYS A 598 -6.03 15.21 -9.97
CA LYS A 598 -7.15 16.03 -9.49
C LYS A 598 -7.40 15.81 -7.99
N VAL A 599 -7.54 14.54 -7.59
CA VAL A 599 -7.84 14.12 -6.21
C VAL A 599 -6.74 14.59 -5.27
N VAL A 600 -5.49 14.26 -5.59
CA VAL A 600 -4.30 14.60 -4.80
C VAL A 600 -4.12 16.12 -4.68
N THR A 601 -4.37 16.86 -5.77
CA THR A 601 -4.30 18.33 -5.76
C THR A 601 -5.32 18.92 -4.78
N ASN A 602 -6.56 18.45 -4.80
CA ASN A 602 -7.59 18.92 -3.87
C ASN A 602 -7.26 18.56 -2.42
N GLU A 603 -6.69 17.38 -2.18
CA GLU A 603 -6.28 16.95 -0.84
C GLU A 603 -5.12 17.78 -0.28
N MET A 604 -4.11 18.04 -1.10
CA MET A 604 -3.01 18.94 -0.74
C MET A 604 -3.54 20.34 -0.41
N ARG A 605 -4.48 20.88 -1.21
CA ARG A 605 -5.11 22.18 -0.94
C ARG A 605 -5.89 22.16 0.37
N GLY A 606 -6.66 21.11 0.64
CA GLY A 606 -7.40 20.94 1.89
C GLY A 606 -6.48 20.95 3.11
N LEU A 607 -5.37 20.21 3.05
CA LEU A 607 -4.34 20.21 4.08
C LEU A 607 -3.74 21.61 4.30
N LEU A 608 -3.33 22.27 3.22
CA LEU A 608 -2.73 23.61 3.28
C LEU A 608 -3.70 24.65 3.84
N LEU A 609 -4.97 24.67 3.43
CA LEU A 609 -5.94 25.64 3.93
C LEU A 609 -6.23 25.46 5.42
N LYS A 610 -6.28 24.21 5.90
CA LYS A 610 -6.54 23.91 7.32
C LYS A 610 -5.33 24.15 8.21
N HIS A 611 -4.11 23.87 7.73
CA HIS A 611 -2.90 23.83 8.55
C HIS A 611 -1.81 24.82 8.11
N LYS A 612 -2.13 25.83 7.28
CA LYS A 612 -1.16 26.78 6.71
C LYS A 612 -0.14 27.33 7.70
N LYS A 613 -0.57 27.64 8.92
CA LYS A 613 0.27 28.26 9.96
C LYS A 613 1.29 27.30 10.59
N GLU A 614 1.08 26.00 10.44
CA GLU A 614 1.86 24.93 11.07
C GLU A 614 2.81 24.24 10.08
N LEU A 615 2.70 24.55 8.78
CA LEU A 615 3.38 23.86 7.70
C LEU A 615 4.53 24.69 7.09
N ASP A 616 5.62 24.03 6.72
CA ASP A 616 6.61 24.58 5.81
C ASP A 616 6.11 24.51 4.36
N ILE A 617 5.56 25.65 3.93
CA ILE A 617 5.00 25.84 2.58
C ILE A 617 6.03 26.33 1.55
N SER A 618 7.33 26.28 1.86
CA SER A 618 8.37 26.67 0.91
C SER A 618 8.26 25.85 -0.38
N GLY A 619 8.24 26.53 -1.54
CA GLY A 619 8.07 25.89 -2.85
C GLY A 619 6.62 25.49 -3.20
N VAL A 620 5.63 25.78 -2.35
CA VAL A 620 4.21 25.65 -2.72
C VAL A 620 3.79 26.84 -3.56
N LEU A 621 3.22 26.59 -4.74
CA LEU A 621 2.71 27.65 -5.62
C LEU A 621 1.42 28.27 -5.04
N ASP A 622 1.24 29.58 -5.22
CA ASP A 622 0.11 30.35 -4.67
C ASP A 622 -1.27 29.83 -5.07
N ASN A 623 -1.39 29.17 -6.23
CA ASN A 623 -2.64 28.58 -6.69
C ASN A 623 -3.17 27.47 -5.76
N TYR A 624 -2.28 26.77 -5.03
CA TYR A 624 -2.70 25.76 -4.04
C TYR A 624 -3.23 26.38 -2.74
N LEU A 625 -2.99 27.67 -2.51
CA LEU A 625 -3.45 28.38 -1.31
C LEU A 625 -4.78 29.09 -1.51
N LYS A 626 -5.37 29.01 -2.72
CA LYS A 626 -6.69 29.59 -3.01
C LYS A 626 -7.79 28.76 -2.38
N GLU A 627 -8.78 29.44 -1.81
CA GLU A 627 -9.98 28.80 -1.26
C GLU A 627 -10.68 27.92 -2.30
N MET A 628 -11.35 26.88 -1.79
CA MET A 628 -12.19 25.97 -2.56
C MET A 628 -13.65 26.34 -2.31
N ASP A 629 -14.39 26.59 -3.38
CA ASP A 629 -15.82 26.92 -3.31
C ASP A 629 -16.65 25.73 -3.80
N TYR A 630 -16.55 24.63 -3.04
CA TYR A 630 -17.31 23.41 -3.29
C TYR A 630 -18.46 23.34 -2.30
N ASP A 631 -19.69 23.17 -2.80
CA ASP A 631 -20.85 22.88 -1.96
C ASP A 631 -20.67 21.51 -1.26
N ALA A 632 -20.17 20.52 -2.00
CA ALA A 632 -19.72 19.24 -1.46
C ALA A 632 -18.63 18.60 -2.32
N ARG A 633 -17.77 17.80 -1.68
CA ARG A 633 -16.78 16.93 -2.33
C ARG A 633 -17.08 15.49 -1.93
N ILE A 634 -17.18 14.61 -2.92
CA ILE A 634 -17.52 13.20 -2.71
C ILE A 634 -16.38 12.38 -3.31
N VAL A 635 -15.76 11.53 -2.50
CA VAL A 635 -14.66 10.66 -2.92
C VAL A 635 -15.10 9.22 -2.78
N PHE A 636 -14.94 8.45 -3.84
CA PHE A 636 -15.13 7.00 -3.85
C PHE A 636 -13.76 6.33 -3.93
N GLU A 637 -13.60 5.27 -3.16
CA GLU A 637 -12.39 4.48 -3.04
C GLU A 637 -12.77 3.00 -2.94
N TYR A 638 -12.14 2.15 -3.73
CA TYR A 638 -12.45 0.72 -3.75
C TYR A 638 -11.17 -0.10 -3.66
N ASN A 639 -11.28 -1.33 -3.15
CA ASN A 639 -10.09 -2.13 -2.89
C ASN A 639 -9.53 -2.85 -4.12
N ASP A 640 -10.36 -3.04 -5.16
CA ASP A 640 -10.06 -3.81 -6.37
C ASP A 640 -10.37 -2.99 -7.64
N ASN A 641 -9.41 -2.84 -8.55
CA ASN A 641 -9.60 -2.10 -9.82
C ASN A 641 -10.50 -2.82 -10.82
N GLU A 642 -10.82 -4.09 -10.62
CA GLU A 642 -11.78 -4.83 -11.44
C GLU A 642 -13.19 -4.82 -10.84
N ALA A 643 -13.41 -4.06 -9.76
CA ALA A 643 -14.74 -3.88 -9.17
C ALA A 643 -15.72 -3.35 -10.23
N GLU A 644 -16.90 -3.94 -10.34
CA GLU A 644 -17.91 -3.48 -11.30
C GLU A 644 -19.15 -2.92 -10.61
N PHE A 645 -19.44 -1.63 -10.82
CA PHE A 645 -20.59 -0.95 -10.22
C PHE A 645 -21.00 0.30 -11.00
N GLU A 646 -22.20 0.80 -10.71
CA GLU A 646 -22.73 2.05 -11.24
C GLU A 646 -23.14 2.97 -10.10
N LEU A 647 -22.79 4.25 -10.22
CA LEU A 647 -23.24 5.32 -9.33
C LEU A 647 -24.24 6.20 -10.07
N GLN A 648 -25.29 6.63 -9.38
CA GLN A 648 -26.25 7.59 -9.91
C GLN A 648 -26.50 8.71 -8.89
N PHE A 649 -26.28 9.95 -9.32
CA PHE A 649 -26.49 11.16 -8.55
C PHE A 649 -27.78 11.82 -8.99
N VAL A 650 -28.75 11.96 -8.10
CA VAL A 650 -30.05 12.58 -8.36
C VAL A 650 -30.11 13.92 -7.66
N ASN A 651 -30.40 14.98 -8.41
CA ASN A 651 -30.51 16.33 -7.87
C ASN A 651 -31.92 16.60 -7.28
N PRO A 652 -32.13 17.77 -6.62
CA PRO A 652 -33.43 18.13 -6.05
C PRO A 652 -34.57 18.24 -7.06
N GLN A 653 -34.26 18.49 -8.34
CA GLN A 653 -35.23 18.53 -9.44
C GLN A 653 -35.54 17.13 -10.01
N LYS A 654 -35.09 16.06 -9.36
CA LYS A 654 -35.24 14.67 -9.81
C LYS A 654 -34.61 14.40 -11.16
N LYS A 655 -33.54 15.13 -11.50
CA LYS A 655 -32.70 14.87 -12.67
C LYS A 655 -31.47 14.09 -12.21
N PHE A 656 -31.04 13.11 -12.99
CA PHE A 656 -29.89 12.30 -12.61
C PHE A 656 -28.70 12.35 -13.58
N PHE A 657 -27.53 12.10 -13.02
CA PHE A 657 -26.27 11.80 -13.72
C PHE A 657 -25.79 10.43 -13.25
N SER A 658 -25.35 9.58 -14.19
CA SER A 658 -24.79 8.26 -13.86
C SER A 658 -23.31 8.19 -14.24
N TRP A 659 -22.53 7.50 -13.43
CA TRP A 659 -21.15 7.14 -13.71
C TRP A 659 -21.00 5.61 -13.58
N SER A 660 -20.49 4.98 -14.63
CA SER A 660 -20.32 3.53 -14.69
C SER A 660 -18.84 3.16 -14.57
N HIS A 661 -18.55 2.29 -13.62
CA HIS A 661 -17.28 1.62 -13.44
C HIS A 661 -17.45 0.16 -13.86
N THR A 662 -17.58 -0.07 -15.16
CA THR A 662 -17.75 -1.40 -15.74
C THR A 662 -16.87 -1.55 -16.96
N LYS A 663 -16.43 -2.78 -17.26
CA LYS A 663 -15.63 -3.08 -18.45
C LYS A 663 -16.34 -2.65 -19.73
N LEU A 664 -17.66 -2.85 -19.79
CA LEU A 664 -18.47 -2.48 -20.95
C LEU A 664 -18.53 -0.96 -21.19
N ALA A 665 -18.67 -0.16 -20.13
CA ALA A 665 -18.86 1.28 -20.27
C ALA A 665 -17.55 2.07 -20.24
N ASN A 666 -16.49 1.55 -19.60
CA ASN A 666 -15.34 2.34 -19.21
C ASN A 666 -13.99 1.57 -19.21
N GLU A 667 -13.75 0.77 -20.26
CA GLU A 667 -12.54 -0.04 -20.41
C GLU A 667 -11.23 0.76 -20.27
N ILE A 668 -11.17 1.96 -20.85
CA ILE A 668 -9.98 2.84 -20.80
C ILE A 668 -9.65 3.21 -19.35
N ARG A 669 -10.68 3.56 -18.56
CA ARG A 669 -10.49 3.94 -17.16
C ARG A 669 -9.95 2.77 -16.34
N LEU A 670 -10.51 1.57 -16.51
CA LEU A 670 -10.02 0.37 -15.82
C LEU A 670 -8.57 0.03 -16.20
N TYR A 671 -8.21 0.26 -17.46
CA TYR A 671 -6.83 0.11 -17.92
C TYR A 671 -5.89 1.11 -17.24
N GLU A 672 -6.27 2.39 -17.13
CA GLU A 672 -5.51 3.42 -16.42
C GLU A 672 -5.34 3.06 -14.94
N GLU A 673 -6.42 2.68 -14.26
CA GLU A 673 -6.40 2.26 -12.85
C GLU A 673 -5.46 1.10 -12.59
N LYS A 674 -5.48 0.10 -13.48
CA LYS A 674 -4.63 -1.08 -13.40
C LYS A 674 -3.16 -0.78 -13.68
N THR A 675 -2.88 0.10 -14.64
CA THR A 675 -1.50 0.41 -15.06
C THR A 675 -0.82 1.43 -14.15
N GLN A 676 -1.58 2.40 -13.64
CA GLN A 676 -1.09 3.45 -12.75
C GLN A 676 -1.25 3.11 -11.26
N GLY A 677 -2.05 2.08 -10.93
CA GLY A 677 -2.22 1.57 -9.58
C GLY A 677 -3.05 2.50 -8.68
N PHE A 678 -4.28 2.77 -9.09
CA PHE A 678 -5.22 3.55 -8.28
C PHE A 678 -6.67 3.11 -8.48
N ASN A 679 -7.49 3.30 -7.45
CA ASN A 679 -8.85 2.81 -7.32
C ASN A 679 -9.72 3.89 -6.64
N THR A 680 -9.67 5.11 -7.15
CA THR A 680 -10.38 6.26 -6.57
C THR A 680 -10.95 7.20 -7.61
N GLU A 681 -12.12 7.77 -7.31
CA GLU A 681 -12.76 8.80 -8.14
C GLU A 681 -13.36 9.91 -7.26
N GLU A 682 -13.36 11.14 -7.77
CA GLU A 682 -13.82 12.33 -7.03
C GLU A 682 -14.87 13.11 -7.82
N PHE A 683 -16.01 13.34 -7.18
CA PHE A 683 -17.09 14.17 -7.67
C PHE A 683 -17.18 15.47 -6.85
N LEU A 684 -17.27 16.60 -7.54
CA LEU A 684 -17.38 17.93 -6.92
C LEU A 684 -18.75 18.50 -7.25
N LEU A 685 -19.49 18.93 -6.23
CA LEU A 685 -20.69 19.75 -6.37
C LEU A 685 -20.27 21.22 -6.25
N ILE A 686 -20.48 21.99 -7.31
CA ILE A 686 -20.11 23.40 -7.44
C ILE A 686 -21.34 24.14 -7.95
N ASP A 687 -21.72 25.23 -7.29
CA ASP A 687 -22.95 25.99 -7.57
C ASP A 687 -24.18 25.06 -7.66
N ALA A 688 -24.22 24.06 -6.78
CA ALA A 688 -25.20 23.01 -6.83
C ALA A 688 -26.58 23.49 -6.38
N ALA A 689 -27.62 22.97 -7.04
CA ALA A 689 -29.00 23.25 -6.69
C ALA A 689 -29.26 22.94 -5.20
N LYS A 690 -29.83 23.90 -4.49
CA LYS A 690 -30.16 23.77 -3.06
C LYS A 690 -31.24 22.72 -2.85
N GLY A 691 -31.08 21.91 -1.81
CA GLY A 691 -31.99 20.82 -1.46
C GLY A 691 -31.32 19.45 -1.31
N GLU A 692 -32.13 18.40 -1.35
CA GLU A 692 -31.68 17.01 -1.17
C GLU A 692 -31.14 16.42 -2.48
N TRP A 693 -29.88 16.04 -2.46
CA TRP A 693 -29.23 15.19 -3.47
C TRP A 693 -29.22 13.74 -3.00
N GLN A 694 -29.49 12.80 -3.91
CA GLN A 694 -29.46 11.37 -3.64
C GLN A 694 -28.30 10.73 -4.38
N ILE A 695 -27.62 9.78 -3.72
CA ILE A 695 -26.62 8.93 -4.36
C ILE A 695 -27.16 7.52 -4.32
N ASN A 696 -27.23 6.89 -5.49
CA ASN A 696 -27.65 5.51 -5.65
C ASN A 696 -26.48 4.68 -6.17
N ILE A 697 -26.48 3.40 -5.84
CA ILE A 697 -25.48 2.45 -6.29
C ILE A 697 -26.15 1.19 -6.83
N GLU A 698 -25.58 0.64 -7.90
CA GLU A 698 -25.88 -0.69 -8.39
C GLU A 698 -24.58 -1.48 -8.50
N SER A 699 -24.44 -2.56 -7.74
CA SER A 699 -23.29 -3.47 -7.84
C SER A 699 -23.54 -4.48 -8.94
N LYS A 700 -22.50 -4.80 -9.73
CA LYS A 700 -22.52 -5.92 -10.66
C LYS A 700 -21.92 -7.15 -10.00
N VAL A 701 -21.96 -8.29 -10.69
CA VAL A 701 -21.33 -9.52 -10.19
C VAL A 701 -19.82 -9.32 -10.16
N GLN A 702 -19.24 -9.30 -8.96
CA GLN A 702 -17.81 -9.11 -8.78
C GLN A 702 -17.05 -10.36 -9.23
N GLN A 703 -15.96 -10.16 -9.95
CA GLN A 703 -15.08 -11.24 -10.42
C GLN A 703 -13.85 -11.43 -9.53
N SER A 704 -13.78 -10.69 -8.41
CA SER A 704 -12.63 -10.68 -7.52
C SER A 704 -12.49 -11.97 -6.70
N LYS A 705 -11.24 -12.26 -6.31
CA LYS A 705 -10.90 -13.33 -5.36
C LYS A 705 -10.99 -12.86 -3.90
N ALA A 706 -11.00 -11.55 -3.68
CA ALA A 706 -11.18 -10.94 -2.38
C ALA A 706 -12.56 -10.26 -2.31
N PRO A 707 -13.15 -10.09 -1.12
CA PRO A 707 -14.36 -9.30 -0.99
C PRO A 707 -14.13 -7.88 -1.49
N VAL A 708 -15.02 -7.39 -2.35
CA VAL A 708 -14.91 -6.07 -2.94
C VAL A 708 -15.63 -5.07 -2.05
N ILE A 709 -14.90 -4.06 -1.59
CA ILE A 709 -15.44 -2.99 -0.77
C ILE A 709 -15.38 -1.66 -1.50
N LEU A 710 -16.40 -0.84 -1.26
CA LEU A 710 -16.48 0.54 -1.69
C LEU A 710 -16.58 1.44 -0.46
N LYS A 711 -15.55 2.24 -0.24
CA LYS A 711 -15.53 3.34 0.72
C LYS A 711 -15.98 4.61 -0.01
N TYR A 712 -16.92 5.35 0.55
CA TYR A 712 -17.24 6.68 0.06
C TYR A 712 -17.19 7.69 1.20
N THR A 713 -16.64 8.87 0.91
CA THR A 713 -16.53 9.96 1.86
C THR A 713 -17.14 11.24 1.29
N VAL A 714 -18.05 11.84 2.03
CA VAL A 714 -18.69 13.12 1.71
C VAL A 714 -18.09 14.19 2.61
N TYR A 715 -17.55 15.23 1.98
CA TYR A 715 -17.07 16.44 2.63
C TYR A 715 -18.01 17.60 2.30
N LYS A 716 -18.33 18.42 3.30
CA LYS A 716 -18.94 19.76 3.12
C LYS A 716 -18.02 20.80 3.72
N ASN A 717 -18.04 22.02 3.17
CA ASN A 717 -17.11 23.09 3.54
C ASN A 717 -15.63 22.65 3.46
N TYR A 718 -15.28 21.92 2.40
CA TYR A 718 -13.96 21.30 2.28
C TYR A 718 -12.82 22.33 2.28
N GLY A 719 -11.79 22.09 3.09
CA GLY A 719 -10.68 23.01 3.32
C GLY A 719 -10.99 24.18 4.28
N LYS A 720 -12.19 24.25 4.86
CA LYS A 720 -12.59 25.30 5.83
C LYS A 720 -12.57 24.77 7.26
N THR A 721 -12.59 25.67 8.25
CA THR A 721 -12.56 25.29 9.68
C THR A 721 -13.83 24.58 10.15
N ASN A 722 -14.94 24.74 9.45
CA ASN A 722 -16.22 24.07 9.68
C ASN A 722 -16.46 22.91 8.68
N GLU A 723 -15.39 22.30 8.17
CA GLU A 723 -15.44 21.09 7.34
C GLU A 723 -16.16 19.97 8.09
N THR A 724 -17.10 19.31 7.43
CA THR A 724 -17.73 18.08 7.93
C THR A 724 -17.35 16.92 7.02
N LYS A 725 -17.01 15.77 7.60
CA LYS A 725 -16.62 14.54 6.90
C LYS A 725 -17.54 13.40 7.35
N GLU A 726 -18.20 12.74 6.41
CA GLU A 726 -18.97 11.50 6.63
C GLU A 726 -18.40 10.41 5.73
N THR A 727 -17.95 9.29 6.31
CA THR A 727 -17.41 8.14 5.58
C THR A 727 -18.30 6.92 5.81
N LYS A 728 -18.58 6.15 4.76
CA LYS A 728 -19.20 4.82 4.88
C LYS A 728 -18.46 3.81 4.01
N LEU A 729 -18.61 2.55 4.37
CA LEU A 729 -18.00 1.42 3.70
C LEU A 729 -19.10 0.41 3.35
N LEU A 730 -19.07 -0.07 2.12
CA LEU A 730 -20.00 -1.06 1.59
C LEU A 730 -19.21 -2.30 1.18
N ILE A 731 -19.82 -3.47 1.33
CA ILE A 731 -19.35 -4.70 0.70
C ILE A 731 -20.19 -4.90 -0.56
N LEU A 732 -19.59 -4.71 -1.73
CA LEU A 732 -20.31 -4.74 -3.02
C LEU A 732 -20.88 -6.11 -3.32
N ASP A 733 -20.27 -7.19 -2.82
CA ASP A 733 -20.76 -8.57 -2.94
C ASP A 733 -22.16 -8.77 -2.30
N ASN A 734 -22.54 -7.91 -1.35
CA ASN A 734 -23.82 -8.00 -0.64
C ASN A 734 -24.95 -7.22 -1.34
N ILE A 735 -24.64 -6.41 -2.35
CA ILE A 735 -25.60 -5.56 -3.06
C ILE A 735 -26.13 -6.32 -4.27
N LYS A 736 -27.39 -6.76 -4.21
CA LYS A 736 -28.02 -7.58 -5.27
C LYS A 736 -28.88 -6.79 -6.25
N GLU A 737 -29.26 -5.58 -5.87
CA GLU A 737 -30.12 -4.70 -6.64
C GLU A 737 -29.68 -3.25 -6.42
N LYS A 738 -30.18 -2.34 -7.25
CA LYS A 738 -29.91 -0.91 -7.12
C LYS A 738 -30.52 -0.36 -5.81
N GLN A 739 -29.72 0.37 -5.05
CA GLN A 739 -30.09 0.86 -3.72
C GLN A 739 -29.69 2.32 -3.51
N LEU A 740 -30.38 2.99 -2.58
CA LEU A 740 -30.02 4.33 -2.11
C LEU A 740 -28.83 4.22 -1.16
N LEU A 741 -27.70 4.82 -1.56
CA LEU A 741 -26.47 4.84 -0.78
C LEU A 741 -26.51 5.89 0.35
N GLY A 742 -27.11 7.04 0.07
CA GLY A 742 -27.15 8.16 0.99
C GLY A 742 -27.75 9.41 0.37
N LYS A 743 -27.91 10.43 1.21
CA LYS A 743 -28.48 11.73 0.85
C LYS A 743 -27.55 12.85 1.32
N ILE A 744 -27.42 13.89 0.50
CA ILE A 744 -26.62 15.07 0.80
C ILE A 744 -27.54 16.29 0.73
N ILE A 745 -27.60 17.07 1.81
CA ILE A 745 -28.31 18.36 1.83
C ILE A 745 -27.31 19.49 1.51
N ILE A 746 -27.61 20.27 0.47
CA ILE A 746 -26.81 21.39 -0.05
C ILE A 746 -27.51 22.74 0.14
#